data_AF-G0NRY5-F1
#
_entry.id   AF-G0NRY5-F1
#
_cell.length_a   1.000
_cell.length_b   1.000
_cell.length_c   1.000
_cell.angle_alpha   90.00
_cell.angle_beta   90.00
_cell.angle_gamma   90.00
#
_symmetry.space_group_name_H-M   'P 1'
#
loop_
_entity.id
_entity.type
_entity.pdbx_description
1 polymer ?
#
loop_
_entity_poly.entity_id
_entity_poly.type
_entity_poly.pdbx_seq_one_letter_code
_entity_poly.pdbx_strand_id
1 'polypeptide(L)'
;MSGELTEKRMENGKMRYKFHQTVPTNACNIGWAIGNFRLEPHPESPTIYTFSLPGLEPFVNHTTMYLDKMVEFLEEKLSCRFPYPTLKVVFVDDSPEEIQVYSSLLIVPTALLYHKKIIDVVQETRQKLIYAIAQQFFGCLISPGHWCHWWIPVSIARFLTSLYVETKLGTAEARWQLKRAMDDVCDYEHQWGKIILSPDLVKKKLPLHLDPRHEYTASPLYVEALLKKGFITMRMLQKRIGLEPFMRVLHRVLTVGLDMSEKKATPAAWRHLLTTTEAFFRSVSSVTGREIPTFLDQFVRTGGHVAFAVKFDFNRKRNIVEIEVKQDDTEGNGRVQYTGPLSVVVQEVDGAFSHTIQIDGATSHAEISCHSKGRKQKKKKVPILTGEEIEIDLTNMDAESPILWLRIDHDYLLIREITISQPMFHWEYMLKYEKDVIAQMEALERIQALPSAHSRSVIVDAVSNDKFFYRIRSRAAFVLTSVLNRKSEAIAVGTPVLINMFRENFGSKAATNIPRSNNFVVTAQNLQQYFVMQSLPQAISRLRKQSGECHEEVQPFLLDLIKFNDNSTNRYSDDFYRASLYNSLAASVYSSEYLPYRVDLPENLNQDFRILIKEFTHALNMDTVNPSWGRVVGIAALSGIYQLQKCGYFPLDSGILWSFAHPNSSVQMRRCAITLIVDRIVNDLNASETRMKDLGRLLDMVEDEHDPSIRILIPKLLAQTPPFATYNNTIFGSDNPCNSTETAQKLWSLCTNPRIDANIRNGFVDVYYSLYALGAPPALGGPDESIGIHRSYVTVPNASSVLFTSQFHNSGYEAARRSPPRRDFGDEMNLMH
;
A
#
# COMPACT_ATOMS: atom_id res chain seq x y z
N MET A 1 -22.49 23.88 -1.57
CA MET A 1 -21.86 24.34 -2.83
C MET A 1 -20.56 25.07 -2.50
N SER A 2 -19.58 24.99 -3.39
CA SER A 2 -18.34 25.78 -3.35
C SER A 2 -18.64 27.29 -3.36
N GLY A 3 -17.76 28.07 -2.75
CA GLY A 3 -17.88 29.52 -2.62
C GLY A 3 -18.63 29.95 -1.36
N GLU A 4 -18.82 31.25 -1.19
CA GLU A 4 -19.43 31.87 -0.02
C GLU A 4 -20.95 31.95 -0.16
N LEU A 5 -21.69 31.71 0.92
CA LEU A 5 -23.15 31.90 0.91
C LEU A 5 -23.44 33.40 1.04
N THR A 6 -24.05 33.99 0.01
CA THR A 6 -24.39 35.44 -0.01
C THR A 6 -25.85 35.72 0.25
N GLU A 7 -26.75 34.82 -0.15
CA GLU A 7 -28.19 35.01 -0.02
C GLU A 7 -28.87 33.67 0.25
N LYS A 8 -29.78 33.64 1.23
CA LYS A 8 -30.70 32.54 1.49
C LYS A 8 -32.11 33.13 1.63
N ARG A 9 -32.99 32.86 0.67
CA ARG A 9 -34.37 33.39 0.67
C ARG A 9 -35.38 32.30 0.35
N MET A 10 -36.56 32.39 0.96
CA MET A 10 -37.70 31.56 0.62
C MET A 10 -38.52 32.29 -0.45
N GLU A 11 -38.73 31.66 -1.60
CA GLU A 11 -39.47 32.24 -2.72
C GLU A 11 -40.36 31.15 -3.31
N ASN A 12 -41.68 31.38 -3.36
CA ASN A 12 -42.68 30.45 -3.90
C ASN A 12 -42.60 29.02 -3.30
N GLY A 13 -42.41 28.92 -1.98
CA GLY A 13 -42.31 27.62 -1.29
C GLY A 13 -41.00 26.86 -1.54
N LYS A 14 -40.05 27.43 -2.30
CA LYS A 14 -38.70 26.88 -2.52
C LYS A 14 -37.67 27.75 -1.81
N MET A 15 -36.62 27.12 -1.29
CA MET A 15 -35.46 27.83 -0.73
C MET A 15 -34.45 28.10 -1.83
N ARG A 16 -34.17 29.37 -2.13
CA ARG A 16 -33.12 29.80 -3.03
C ARG A 16 -31.85 30.10 -2.23
N TYR A 17 -30.75 29.46 -2.64
CA TYR A 17 -29.41 29.71 -2.12
C TYR A 17 -28.55 30.34 -3.20
N LYS A 18 -27.87 31.44 -2.89
CA LYS A 18 -26.93 32.10 -3.80
C LYS A 18 -25.52 31.99 -3.23
N PHE A 19 -24.68 31.23 -3.93
CA PHE A 19 -23.26 31.12 -3.62
C PHE A 19 -22.43 31.99 -4.55
N HIS A 20 -21.45 32.70 -4.00
CA HIS A 20 -20.51 33.53 -4.76
C HIS A 20 -19.09 33.02 -4.54
N GLN A 21 -18.42 32.60 -5.61
CA GLN A 21 -17.03 32.16 -5.59
C GLN A 21 -16.14 33.37 -5.92
N THR A 22 -15.50 33.93 -4.89
CA THR A 22 -14.69 35.16 -4.97
C THR A 22 -13.31 34.92 -5.58
N VAL A 23 -12.68 33.80 -5.20
CA VAL A 23 -11.40 33.34 -5.74
C VAL A 23 -11.63 32.72 -7.13
N PRO A 24 -10.91 33.13 -8.18
CA PRO A 24 -11.01 32.53 -9.51
C PRO A 24 -10.62 31.04 -9.46
N THR A 25 -11.47 30.18 -10.02
CA THR A 25 -11.33 28.72 -9.92
C THR A 25 -11.68 28.06 -11.24
N ASN A 26 -11.02 26.94 -11.54
CA ASN A 26 -11.37 26.10 -12.68
C ASN A 26 -12.77 25.48 -12.51
N ALA A 27 -13.45 25.22 -13.64
CA ALA A 27 -14.79 24.64 -13.65
C ALA A 27 -14.85 23.25 -12.97
N CYS A 28 -13.80 22.45 -13.10
CA CYS A 28 -13.69 21.15 -12.42
C CYS A 28 -13.65 21.25 -10.88
N ASN A 29 -13.32 22.42 -10.33
CA ASN A 29 -13.25 22.67 -8.89
C ASN A 29 -14.54 23.28 -8.33
N ILE A 30 -15.62 23.29 -9.12
CA ILE A 30 -16.97 23.70 -8.69
C ILE A 30 -17.74 22.44 -8.30
N GLY A 31 -18.19 22.39 -7.04
CA GLY A 31 -18.91 21.23 -6.51
C GLY A 31 -20.15 21.65 -5.72
N TRP A 32 -21.18 20.81 -5.75
CA TRP A 32 -22.37 20.97 -4.92
C TRP A 32 -22.89 19.62 -4.43
N ALA A 33 -23.48 19.64 -3.24
CA ALA A 33 -24.22 18.54 -2.67
C ALA A 33 -25.59 19.10 -2.25
N ILE A 34 -26.65 18.41 -2.61
CA ILE A 34 -28.04 18.78 -2.30
C ILE A 34 -28.67 17.59 -1.59
N GLY A 35 -29.18 17.83 -0.38
CA GLY A 35 -29.72 16.80 0.48
C GLY A 35 -30.24 17.40 1.78
N ASN A 36 -30.87 16.55 2.59
CA ASN A 36 -31.32 16.93 3.92
C ASN A 36 -30.15 16.90 4.91
N PHE A 37 -29.25 17.88 4.82
CA PHE A 37 -28.07 17.95 5.68
C PHE A 37 -28.31 18.78 6.92
N ARG A 38 -27.76 18.33 8.05
CA ARG A 38 -27.60 19.16 9.26
C ARG A 38 -26.23 19.82 9.24
N LEU A 39 -26.22 21.10 9.58
CA LEU A 39 -25.01 21.92 9.69
C LEU A 39 -24.50 21.83 11.12
N GLU A 40 -23.21 21.50 11.26
CA GLU A 40 -22.49 21.50 12.52
C GLU A 40 -21.27 22.42 12.39
N PRO A 41 -21.20 23.53 13.14
CA PRO A 41 -20.01 24.37 13.17
C PRO A 41 -18.91 23.68 13.99
N HIS A 42 -17.65 23.83 13.56
CA HIS A 42 -16.53 23.30 14.33
C HIS A 42 -16.36 24.08 15.66
N PRO A 43 -16.12 23.40 16.80
CA PRO A 43 -16.09 24.05 18.11
C PRO A 43 -14.94 25.08 18.26
N GLU A 44 -13.76 24.75 17.74
CA GLU A 44 -12.55 25.57 17.90
C GLU A 44 -12.30 26.54 16.74
N SER A 45 -13.06 26.46 15.64
CA SER A 45 -12.82 27.30 14.46
C SER A 45 -14.13 27.76 13.81
N PRO A 46 -14.39 29.08 13.71
CA PRO A 46 -15.64 29.60 13.15
C PRO A 46 -15.71 29.48 11.62
N THR A 47 -14.61 29.14 10.95
CA THR A 47 -14.51 29.06 9.48
C THR A 47 -14.74 27.65 8.93
N ILE A 48 -14.84 26.64 9.80
CA ILE A 48 -15.01 25.24 9.40
C ILE A 48 -16.45 24.80 9.68
N TYR A 49 -17.11 24.29 8.64
CA TYR A 49 -18.49 23.82 8.67
C TYR A 49 -18.58 22.37 8.20
N THR A 50 -19.17 21.50 9.01
CA THR A 50 -19.42 20.11 8.65
C THR A 50 -20.90 19.89 8.39
N PHE A 51 -21.21 19.09 7.37
CA PHE A 51 -22.56 18.76 6.94
C PHE A 51 -22.73 17.25 6.93
N SER A 52 -23.78 16.76 7.56
CA SER A 52 -24.06 15.33 7.71
C SER A 52 -25.52 15.01 7.50
N LEU A 53 -25.81 13.76 7.13
CA LEU A 53 -27.17 13.25 7.14
C LEU A 53 -27.67 13.12 8.60
N PRO A 54 -28.98 13.27 8.86
CA PRO A 54 -29.51 13.22 10.22
C PRO A 54 -29.22 11.87 10.87
N GLY A 55 -28.73 11.88 12.12
CA GLY A 55 -28.35 10.68 12.87
C GLY A 55 -26.84 10.36 12.84
N LEU A 56 -26.05 11.01 11.98
CA LEU A 56 -24.59 10.79 11.86
C LEU A 56 -23.74 11.81 12.62
N GLU A 57 -24.36 12.79 13.27
CA GLU A 57 -23.73 13.90 14.01
C GLU A 57 -22.63 13.44 14.98
N PRO A 58 -22.84 12.41 15.83
CA PRO A 58 -21.82 12.04 16.82
C PRO A 58 -20.55 11.49 16.16
N PHE A 59 -20.68 10.80 15.03
CA PHE A 59 -19.54 10.27 14.28
C PHE A 59 -18.79 11.39 13.56
N VAL A 60 -19.52 12.31 12.93
CA VAL A 60 -18.96 13.45 12.19
C VAL A 60 -18.17 14.35 13.12
N ASN A 61 -18.75 14.74 14.26
CA ASN A 61 -18.08 15.57 15.26
C ASN A 61 -16.77 14.92 15.75
N HIS A 62 -16.75 13.61 15.94
CA HIS A 62 -15.52 12.92 16.36
C HIS A 62 -14.48 12.83 15.23
N THR A 63 -14.88 12.43 14.03
CA THR A 63 -13.99 12.30 12.87
C THR A 63 -13.37 13.64 12.46
N THR A 64 -14.09 14.75 12.64
CA THR A 64 -13.67 16.09 12.20
C THR A 64 -13.05 16.96 13.30
N MET A 65 -12.94 16.46 14.54
CA MET A 65 -12.42 17.18 15.71
C MET A 65 -11.01 17.81 15.53
N TYR A 66 -10.23 17.34 14.55
CA TYR A 66 -8.84 17.77 14.32
C TYR A 66 -8.66 18.59 13.04
N LEU A 67 -9.75 18.98 12.36
CA LEU A 67 -9.66 19.72 11.10
C LEU A 67 -9.00 21.09 11.29
N ASP A 68 -9.29 21.78 12.40
CA ASP A 68 -8.64 23.04 12.80
C ASP A 68 -7.11 22.91 12.86
N LYS A 69 -6.62 21.88 13.56
CA LYS A 69 -5.18 21.60 13.73
C LYS A 69 -4.52 21.18 12.43
N MET A 70 -5.26 20.53 11.54
CA MET A 70 -4.77 20.17 10.20
C MET A 70 -4.57 21.42 9.34
N VAL A 71 -5.52 22.35 9.37
CA VAL A 71 -5.41 23.64 8.68
C VAL A 71 -4.26 24.45 9.27
N GLU A 72 -4.19 24.58 10.60
CA GLU A 72 -3.10 25.29 11.31
C GLU A 72 -1.73 24.73 10.94
N PHE A 73 -1.58 23.40 10.90
CA PHE A 73 -0.33 22.76 10.49
C PHE A 73 0.08 23.16 9.07
N LEU A 74 -0.85 23.17 8.11
CA LEU A 74 -0.54 23.58 6.74
C LEU A 74 -0.23 25.07 6.65
N GLU A 75 -0.95 25.92 7.37
CA GLU A 75 -0.69 27.36 7.42
C GLU A 75 0.71 27.66 7.98
N GLU A 76 1.11 26.97 9.06
CA GLU A 76 2.44 27.11 9.67
C GLU A 76 3.53 26.67 8.69
N LYS A 77 3.39 25.48 8.09
CA LYS A 77 4.42 24.94 7.18
C LYS A 77 4.54 25.73 5.89
N LEU A 78 3.44 26.18 5.31
CA LEU A 78 3.44 26.98 4.08
C LEU A 78 3.66 28.48 4.34
N SER A 79 3.66 28.90 5.62
CA SER A 79 3.69 30.31 6.03
C SER A 79 2.64 31.15 5.28
N CYS A 80 1.47 30.57 5.04
CA CYS A 80 0.43 31.12 4.19
C CYS A 80 -0.94 30.78 4.77
N ARG A 81 -1.85 31.76 4.83
CA ARG A 81 -3.22 31.52 5.28
C ARG A 81 -3.99 30.61 4.32
N PHE A 82 -4.99 29.92 4.86
CA PHE A 82 -5.92 29.12 4.07
C PHE A 82 -6.61 30.00 3.02
N PRO A 83 -6.65 29.60 1.74
CA PRO A 83 -6.96 30.50 0.63
C PRO A 83 -8.44 30.82 0.45
N TYR A 84 -9.32 30.14 1.18
CA TYR A 84 -10.75 30.35 1.13
C TYR A 84 -11.28 30.81 2.48
N PRO A 85 -12.33 31.66 2.54
CA PRO A 85 -12.84 32.15 3.82
C PRO A 85 -13.48 31.08 4.71
N THR A 86 -14.01 30.01 4.11
CA THR A 86 -14.63 28.90 4.85
C THR A 86 -14.22 27.56 4.27
N LEU A 87 -14.08 26.55 5.13
CA LEU A 87 -13.92 25.15 4.74
C LEU A 87 -15.22 24.39 5.03
N LYS A 88 -15.86 23.87 3.98
CA LYS A 88 -17.09 23.07 4.10
C LYS A 88 -16.76 21.60 3.87
N VAL A 89 -17.18 20.72 4.77
CA VAL A 89 -16.98 19.27 4.65
C VAL A 89 -18.33 18.58 4.68
N VAL A 90 -18.70 17.86 3.62
CA VAL A 90 -20.02 17.22 3.47
C VAL A 90 -19.86 15.72 3.39
N PHE A 91 -20.56 14.97 4.23
CA PHE A 91 -20.54 13.51 4.24
C PHE A 91 -21.69 12.91 3.42
N VAL A 92 -21.39 12.00 2.48
CA VAL A 92 -22.35 11.42 1.52
C VAL A 92 -22.13 9.90 1.37
N ASP A 93 -23.23 9.13 1.21
CA ASP A 93 -23.21 7.66 1.15
C ASP A 93 -22.83 7.10 -0.23
N ASP A 94 -23.35 7.68 -1.31
CA ASP A 94 -23.03 7.29 -2.70
C ASP A 94 -21.86 8.11 -3.28
N SER A 95 -20.66 7.93 -2.72
CA SER A 95 -19.46 8.60 -3.22
C SER A 95 -18.31 7.63 -3.52
N PRO A 96 -17.40 7.98 -4.44
CA PRO A 96 -16.18 7.22 -4.66
C PRO A 96 -15.37 7.08 -3.35
N GLU A 97 -14.48 6.08 -3.29
CA GLU A 97 -13.64 5.82 -2.09
C GLU A 97 -12.74 7.02 -1.71
N GLU A 98 -12.37 7.84 -2.69
CA GLU A 98 -11.55 9.03 -2.51
C GLU A 98 -12.40 10.26 -2.17
N ILE A 99 -11.85 11.13 -1.31
CA ILE A 99 -12.46 12.42 -0.99
C ILE A 99 -12.42 13.31 -2.23
N GLN A 100 -13.58 13.80 -2.67
CA GLN A 100 -13.66 14.75 -3.76
C GLN A 100 -13.36 16.15 -3.25
N VAL A 101 -12.36 16.79 -3.85
CA VAL A 101 -11.86 18.09 -3.42
C VAL A 101 -12.29 19.16 -4.41
N TYR A 102 -13.00 20.16 -3.90
CA TYR A 102 -13.42 21.34 -4.61
C TYR A 102 -12.97 22.60 -3.88
N SER A 103 -13.10 23.74 -4.54
CA SER A 103 -12.76 25.04 -3.96
C SER A 103 -13.66 25.29 -2.75
N SER A 104 -13.08 25.45 -1.55
CA SER A 104 -13.78 25.62 -0.26
C SER A 104 -14.72 24.47 0.18
N LEU A 105 -14.80 23.36 -0.57
CA LEU A 105 -15.75 22.26 -0.32
C LEU A 105 -15.06 20.90 -0.46
N LEU A 106 -15.24 20.04 0.53
CA LEU A 106 -14.85 18.64 0.50
C LEU A 106 -16.10 17.75 0.54
N ILE A 107 -16.21 16.79 -0.38
CA ILE A 107 -17.25 15.76 -0.33
C ILE A 107 -16.56 14.45 0.11
N VAL A 108 -16.96 13.97 1.29
CA VAL A 108 -16.31 12.88 2.01
C VAL A 108 -17.26 11.67 2.08
N PRO A 109 -16.78 10.44 1.83
CA PRO A 109 -17.59 9.25 2.00
C PRO A 109 -18.01 9.02 3.45
N THR A 110 -19.26 8.60 3.67
CA THR A 110 -19.75 8.13 4.99
C THR A 110 -18.92 6.96 5.52
N ALA A 111 -18.31 6.17 4.64
CA ALA A 111 -17.41 5.06 4.99
C ALA A 111 -16.18 5.50 5.81
N LEU A 112 -15.80 6.79 5.80
CA LEU A 112 -14.70 7.33 6.60
C LEU A 112 -15.13 7.74 8.02
N LEU A 113 -16.43 7.75 8.32
CA LEU A 113 -16.95 8.07 9.64
C LEU A 113 -16.67 6.93 10.62
N TYR A 114 -16.27 7.29 11.84
CA TYR A 114 -16.00 6.31 12.88
C TYR A 114 -16.34 6.84 14.26
N HIS A 115 -16.72 5.91 15.14
CA HIS A 115 -16.99 6.19 16.54
C HIS A 115 -15.70 6.36 17.34
N LYS A 116 -15.73 7.16 18.41
CA LYS A 116 -14.59 7.38 19.34
C LYS A 116 -13.98 6.13 19.99
N LYS A 117 -14.64 4.97 19.84
CA LYS A 117 -14.16 3.67 20.32
C LYS A 117 -13.29 2.94 19.30
N ILE A 118 -13.24 3.38 18.05
CA ILE A 118 -12.51 2.71 16.98
C ILE A 118 -11.16 3.39 16.79
N ILE A 119 -10.08 2.61 16.79
CA ILE A 119 -8.70 3.12 16.78
C ILE A 119 -8.05 2.92 15.40
N ASP A 120 -8.27 1.77 14.77
CA ASP A 120 -7.54 1.31 13.58
C ASP A 120 -7.67 2.22 12.35
N VAL A 121 -8.77 2.98 12.25
CA VAL A 121 -9.08 3.82 11.08
C VAL A 121 -8.62 5.26 11.27
N VAL A 122 -8.25 5.65 12.49
CA VAL A 122 -7.93 7.04 12.85
C VAL A 122 -6.77 7.57 12.01
N GLN A 123 -5.72 6.77 11.86
CA GLN A 123 -4.53 7.17 11.11
C GLN A 123 -4.83 7.35 9.62
N GLU A 124 -5.61 6.44 9.02
CA GLU A 124 -5.98 6.49 7.61
C GLU A 124 -6.90 7.67 7.30
N THR A 125 -7.97 7.84 8.08
CA THR A 125 -8.93 8.92 7.88
C THR A 125 -8.27 10.29 8.03
N ARG A 126 -7.39 10.45 9.03
CA ARG A 126 -6.64 11.71 9.20
C ARG A 126 -5.73 12.02 8.02
N GLN A 127 -5.06 11.02 7.46
CA GLN A 127 -4.21 11.19 6.28
C GLN A 127 -5.02 11.56 5.03
N LYS A 128 -6.20 10.95 4.83
CA LYS A 128 -7.11 11.31 3.74
C LYS A 128 -7.63 12.75 3.89
N LEU A 129 -7.99 13.17 5.11
CA LEU A 129 -8.47 14.53 5.40
C LEU A 129 -7.38 15.60 5.18
N ILE A 130 -6.19 15.43 5.77
CA ILE A 130 -5.10 16.41 5.57
C ILE A 130 -4.67 16.50 4.10
N TYR A 131 -4.68 15.37 3.38
CA TYR A 131 -4.42 15.35 1.95
C TYR A 131 -5.46 16.14 1.16
N ALA A 132 -6.74 15.98 1.49
CA ALA A 132 -7.82 16.72 0.86
C ALA A 132 -7.72 18.24 1.12
N ILE A 133 -7.35 18.65 2.34
CA ILE A 133 -7.11 20.07 2.67
C ILE A 133 -5.87 20.59 1.92
N ALA A 134 -4.79 19.82 1.86
CA ALA A 134 -3.58 20.19 1.12
C ALA A 134 -3.86 20.36 -0.39
N GLN A 135 -4.76 19.55 -0.96
CA GLN A 135 -5.20 19.69 -2.35
C GLN A 135 -6.00 20.99 -2.62
N GLN A 136 -6.61 21.60 -1.60
CA GLN A 136 -7.25 22.90 -1.77
C GLN A 136 -6.21 24.02 -2.00
N PHE A 137 -5.04 23.95 -1.39
CA PHE A 137 -3.90 24.83 -1.71
C PHE A 137 -3.31 24.47 -3.08
N PHE A 138 -3.01 23.20 -3.30
CA PHE A 138 -2.37 22.69 -4.52
C PHE A 138 -3.30 21.69 -5.23
N GLY A 139 -4.03 22.18 -6.22
CA GLY A 139 -5.09 21.46 -6.94
C GLY A 139 -6.27 22.38 -7.24
N CYS A 140 -6.77 23.08 -6.20
CA CYS A 140 -7.86 24.06 -6.35
C CYS A 140 -7.39 25.50 -6.57
N LEU A 141 -6.59 26.06 -5.65
CA LEU A 141 -6.03 27.41 -5.82
C LEU A 141 -4.95 27.39 -6.91
N ILE A 142 -3.87 26.64 -6.67
CA ILE A 142 -2.82 26.42 -7.66
C ILE A 142 -3.21 25.18 -8.47
N SER A 143 -3.87 25.42 -9.59
CA SER A 143 -4.23 24.36 -10.54
C SER A 143 -3.13 24.19 -11.57
N PRO A 144 -3.02 23.04 -12.25
CA PRO A 144 -2.08 22.88 -13.33
C PRO A 144 -2.64 23.42 -14.65
N GLY A 145 -1.75 23.82 -15.55
CA GLY A 145 -2.14 24.39 -16.85
C GLY A 145 -2.67 23.37 -17.87
N HIS A 146 -2.38 22.08 -17.68
CA HIS A 146 -2.79 20.99 -18.57
C HIS A 146 -2.84 19.67 -17.78
N TRP A 147 -3.59 18.67 -18.28
CA TRP A 147 -3.69 17.32 -17.71
C TRP A 147 -2.32 16.70 -17.41
N CYS A 148 -1.38 16.78 -18.34
CA CYS A 148 -0.02 16.25 -18.18
C CYS A 148 0.76 16.84 -16.98
N HIS A 149 0.32 17.95 -16.39
CA HIS A 149 0.98 18.59 -15.25
C HIS A 149 0.24 18.34 -13.93
N TRP A 150 -0.81 17.51 -13.90
CA TRP A 150 -1.59 17.21 -12.69
C TRP A 150 -0.75 16.54 -11.60
N TRP A 151 0.34 15.87 -11.98
CA TRP A 151 1.27 15.27 -11.04
C TRP A 151 1.89 16.30 -10.08
N ILE A 152 2.12 17.56 -10.48
CA ILE A 152 2.78 18.57 -9.64
C ILE A 152 1.95 18.94 -8.40
N PRO A 153 0.74 19.54 -8.54
CA PRO A 153 -0.05 19.94 -7.38
C PRO A 153 -0.40 18.75 -6.49
N VAL A 154 -0.73 17.59 -7.08
CA VAL A 154 -1.04 16.38 -6.33
C VAL A 154 0.17 15.85 -5.56
N SER A 155 1.36 15.87 -6.16
CA SER A 155 2.59 15.41 -5.49
C SER A 155 3.02 16.34 -4.36
N ILE A 156 2.80 17.65 -4.51
CA ILE A 156 3.02 18.62 -3.43
C ILE A 156 2.04 18.35 -2.28
N ALA A 157 0.76 18.13 -2.57
CA ALA A 157 -0.22 17.77 -1.55
C ALA A 157 0.16 16.47 -0.81
N ARG A 158 0.59 15.43 -1.53
CA ARG A 158 1.10 14.18 -0.94
C ARG A 158 2.37 14.40 -0.10
N PHE A 159 3.28 15.27 -0.56
CA PHE A 159 4.47 15.65 0.20
C PHE A 159 4.12 16.33 1.53
N LEU A 160 3.17 17.27 1.53
CA LEU A 160 2.69 17.94 2.75
C LEU A 160 2.03 16.95 3.71
N THR A 161 1.24 16.01 3.18
CA THR A 161 0.68 14.90 3.97
C THR A 161 1.78 14.04 4.58
N SER A 162 2.83 13.70 3.82
CA SER A 162 3.96 12.93 4.33
C SER A 162 4.71 13.66 5.44
N LEU A 163 4.85 14.99 5.35
CA LEU A 163 5.41 15.82 6.42
C LEU A 163 4.52 15.84 7.67
N TYR A 164 3.19 15.84 7.49
CA TYR A 164 2.24 15.68 8.60
C TYR A 164 2.40 14.31 9.29
N VAL A 165 2.54 13.22 8.51
CA VAL A 165 2.82 11.89 9.05
C VAL A 165 4.14 11.88 9.82
N GLU A 166 5.21 12.41 9.24
CA GLU A 166 6.54 12.44 9.85
C GLU A 166 6.52 13.17 11.21
N THR A 167 5.77 14.27 11.31
CA THR A 167 5.71 15.11 12.51
C THR A 167 4.69 14.65 13.57
N LYS A 168 3.54 14.10 13.17
CA LYS A 168 2.44 13.74 14.09
C LYS A 168 2.30 12.24 14.36
N LEU A 169 2.69 11.39 13.41
CA LEU A 169 2.57 9.92 13.51
C LEU A 169 3.93 9.25 13.72
N GLY A 170 5.02 9.90 13.32
CA GLY A 170 6.40 9.49 13.57
C GLY A 170 7.21 9.22 12.30
N THR A 171 8.52 9.40 12.41
CA THR A 171 9.49 9.25 11.32
C THR A 171 9.55 7.83 10.77
N ALA A 172 9.46 6.83 11.65
CA ALA A 172 9.38 5.40 11.33
C ALA A 172 8.25 5.09 10.34
N GLU A 173 7.05 5.63 10.60
CA GLU A 173 5.88 5.40 9.77
C GLU A 173 6.00 6.12 8.41
N ALA A 174 6.49 7.36 8.40
CA ALA A 174 6.72 8.11 7.16
C ALA A 174 7.76 7.43 6.26
N ARG A 175 8.86 6.92 6.83
CA ARG A 175 9.89 6.15 6.12
C ARG A 175 9.32 4.85 5.54
N TRP A 176 8.50 4.13 6.31
CA TRP A 176 7.84 2.92 5.82
C TRP A 176 6.89 3.20 4.65
N GLN A 177 6.06 4.25 4.74
CA GLN A 177 5.17 4.66 3.64
C GLN A 177 5.95 5.05 2.38
N LEU A 178 7.09 5.74 2.52
CA LEU A 178 7.96 6.11 1.40
C LEU A 178 8.50 4.86 0.69
N LYS A 179 9.01 3.88 1.45
CA LYS A 179 9.48 2.61 0.88
C LYS A 179 8.37 1.88 0.12
N ARG A 180 7.17 1.80 0.71
CA ARG A 180 6.03 1.15 0.05
C ARG A 180 5.64 1.85 -1.26
N ALA A 181 5.59 3.19 -1.27
CA ALA A 181 5.32 3.94 -2.48
C ALA A 181 6.38 3.69 -3.56
N MET A 182 7.66 3.56 -3.16
CA MET A 182 8.76 3.20 -4.06
C MET A 182 8.57 1.82 -4.67
N ASP A 183 8.27 0.82 -3.83
CA ASP A 183 8.05 -0.56 -4.28
C ASP A 183 6.87 -0.65 -5.24
N ASP A 184 5.75 0.03 -4.95
CA ASP A 184 4.59 0.09 -5.84
C ASP A 184 4.94 0.68 -7.22
N VAL A 185 5.82 1.68 -7.28
CA VAL A 185 6.25 2.32 -8.52
C VAL A 185 7.19 1.38 -9.31
N CYS A 186 8.16 0.77 -8.64
CA CYS A 186 9.06 -0.20 -9.28
C CYS A 186 8.28 -1.41 -9.81
N ASP A 187 7.35 -1.94 -9.02
CA ASP A 187 6.52 -3.09 -9.40
C ASP A 187 5.59 -2.76 -10.58
N TYR A 188 5.02 -1.55 -10.60
CA TYR A 188 4.23 -1.11 -11.74
C TYR A 188 5.11 -0.99 -12.99
N GLU A 189 6.26 -0.33 -12.90
CA GLU A 189 7.15 -0.16 -14.06
C GLU A 189 7.68 -1.49 -14.58
N HIS A 190 7.89 -2.46 -13.67
CA HIS A 190 8.27 -3.82 -14.02
C HIS A 190 7.16 -4.56 -14.78
N GLN A 191 5.90 -4.41 -14.37
CA GLN A 191 4.78 -5.14 -14.96
C GLN A 191 4.19 -4.45 -16.20
N TRP A 192 4.04 -3.13 -16.19
CA TRP A 192 3.23 -2.38 -17.17
C TRP A 192 4.05 -1.45 -18.06
N GLY A 193 5.33 -1.21 -17.71
CA GLY A 193 6.22 -0.32 -18.44
C GLY A 193 6.40 1.05 -17.80
N LYS A 194 7.24 1.87 -18.43
CA LYS A 194 7.81 3.10 -17.87
C LYS A 194 6.75 4.17 -17.56
N ILE A 195 6.86 4.77 -16.37
CA ILE A 195 6.01 5.92 -15.96
C ILE A 195 6.74 7.22 -16.28
N ILE A 196 6.10 8.14 -17.00
CA ILE A 196 6.67 9.43 -17.39
C ILE A 196 5.80 10.54 -16.80
N LEU A 197 6.39 11.40 -15.96
CA LEU A 197 5.65 12.44 -15.24
C LEU A 197 5.15 13.56 -16.16
N SER A 198 5.96 13.96 -17.17
CA SER A 198 5.58 15.00 -18.14
C SER A 198 5.61 14.43 -19.58
N PRO A 199 4.57 13.66 -19.98
CA PRO A 199 4.54 12.97 -21.28
C PRO A 199 4.27 13.92 -22.47
N ASP A 200 3.89 15.17 -22.20
CA ASP A 200 3.62 16.23 -23.18
C ASP A 200 4.86 16.59 -24.03
N LEU A 201 6.05 16.48 -23.46
CA LEU A 201 7.31 16.81 -24.15
C LEU A 201 7.80 15.68 -25.06
N VAL A 202 7.30 14.45 -24.86
CA VAL A 202 7.71 13.30 -25.66
C VAL A 202 6.91 13.27 -26.95
N LYS A 203 7.55 13.47 -28.11
CA LYS A 203 6.87 13.44 -29.42
C LYS A 203 6.62 12.03 -29.97
N LYS A 204 7.41 11.04 -29.51
CA LYS A 204 7.30 9.65 -29.97
C LYS A 204 6.10 8.95 -29.34
N LYS A 205 5.57 7.92 -30.02
CA LYS A 205 4.58 7.02 -29.41
C LYS A 205 5.24 6.33 -28.21
N LEU A 206 4.59 6.39 -27.05
CA LEU A 206 5.07 5.72 -25.86
C LEU A 206 4.82 4.20 -26.01
N PRO A 207 5.72 3.34 -25.51
CA PRO A 207 5.53 1.89 -25.51
C PRO A 207 4.55 1.48 -24.40
N LEU A 208 3.37 2.08 -24.40
CA LEU A 208 2.25 1.83 -23.49
C LEU A 208 1.03 1.46 -24.33
N HIS A 209 0.15 0.62 -23.79
CA HIS A 209 -1.10 0.22 -24.46
C HIS A 209 -2.10 1.37 -24.54
N LEU A 210 -2.02 2.33 -23.62
CA LEU A 210 -2.83 3.55 -23.57
C LEU A 210 -1.95 4.81 -23.57
N ASP A 211 -2.39 5.87 -24.26
CA ASP A 211 -1.68 7.16 -24.26
C ASP A 211 -2.05 7.97 -23.00
N PRO A 212 -1.07 8.29 -22.12
CA PRO A 212 -1.33 9.02 -20.88
C PRO A 212 -1.53 10.54 -21.06
N ARG A 213 -1.37 11.09 -22.28
CA ARG A 213 -1.40 12.55 -22.52
C ARG A 213 -2.78 13.19 -22.40
N HIS A 214 -3.86 12.41 -22.41
CA HIS A 214 -5.23 12.90 -22.27
C HIS A 214 -5.96 12.21 -21.12
N GLU A 215 -6.83 12.96 -20.46
CA GLU A 215 -7.64 12.50 -19.32
C GLU A 215 -8.53 11.31 -19.67
N TYR A 216 -9.09 11.29 -20.89
CA TYR A 216 -10.02 10.24 -21.33
C TYR A 216 -9.33 8.99 -21.88
N THR A 217 -8.01 8.99 -22.07
CA THR A 217 -7.25 7.85 -22.60
C THR A 217 -6.24 7.28 -21.61
N ALA A 218 -5.97 7.98 -20.50
CA ALA A 218 -5.04 7.51 -19.49
C ALA A 218 -5.61 6.29 -18.74
N SER A 219 -4.78 5.26 -18.58
CA SER A 219 -5.09 4.10 -17.73
C SER A 219 -5.25 4.55 -16.27
N PRO A 220 -6.30 4.09 -15.55
CA PRO A 220 -6.45 4.35 -14.12
C PRO A 220 -5.27 3.82 -13.30
N LEU A 221 -4.76 2.63 -13.64
CA LEU A 221 -3.60 2.02 -13.00
C LEU A 221 -2.33 2.85 -13.24
N TYR A 222 -2.16 3.36 -14.47
CA TYR A 222 -1.05 4.25 -14.79
C TYR A 222 -1.11 5.55 -13.99
N VAL A 223 -2.28 6.18 -13.91
CA VAL A 223 -2.46 7.44 -13.17
C VAL A 223 -2.16 7.24 -11.67
N GLU A 224 -2.60 6.13 -11.06
CA GLU A 224 -2.28 5.84 -9.66
C GLU A 224 -0.76 5.74 -9.43
N ALA A 225 -0.05 5.02 -10.31
CA ALA A 225 1.40 4.85 -10.24
C ALA A 225 2.16 6.17 -10.56
N LEU A 226 1.69 6.95 -11.53
CA LEU A 226 2.19 8.28 -11.89
C LEU A 226 2.20 9.22 -10.69
N LEU A 227 1.09 9.27 -9.94
CA LEU A 227 0.98 10.13 -8.77
C LEU A 227 1.86 9.64 -7.60
N LYS A 228 2.11 8.33 -7.47
CA LYS A 228 3.06 7.79 -6.48
C LYS A 228 4.50 8.15 -6.85
N LYS A 229 4.86 8.01 -8.14
CA LYS A 229 6.16 8.45 -8.67
C LYS A 229 6.38 9.94 -8.50
N GLY A 230 5.36 10.75 -8.73
CA GLY A 230 5.41 12.20 -8.54
C GLY A 230 5.70 12.58 -7.09
N PHE A 231 5.04 11.93 -6.12
CA PHE A 231 5.30 12.12 -4.69
C PHE A 231 6.77 11.85 -4.33
N ILE A 232 7.31 10.70 -4.78
CA ILE A 232 8.71 10.32 -4.54
C ILE A 232 9.65 11.35 -5.18
N THR A 233 9.35 11.77 -6.41
CA THR A 233 10.15 12.76 -7.14
C THR A 233 10.17 14.11 -6.41
N MET A 234 9.05 14.56 -5.84
CA MET A 234 9.02 15.77 -5.00
C MET A 234 9.83 15.62 -3.72
N ARG A 235 9.79 14.45 -3.07
CA ARG A 235 10.63 14.15 -1.90
C ARG A 235 12.12 14.15 -2.25
N MET A 236 12.49 13.59 -3.40
CA MET A 236 13.86 13.60 -3.92
C MET A 236 14.34 15.01 -4.22
N LEU A 237 13.51 15.83 -4.87
CA LEU A 237 13.81 17.24 -5.13
C LEU A 237 14.04 17.99 -3.81
N GLN A 238 13.14 17.81 -2.83
CA GLN A 238 13.27 18.41 -1.51
C GLN A 238 14.58 18.00 -0.81
N LYS A 239 14.98 16.73 -0.89
CA LYS A 239 16.26 16.27 -0.31
C LYS A 239 17.48 16.90 -0.99
N ARG A 240 17.45 17.06 -2.31
CA ARG A 240 18.56 17.64 -3.08
C ARG A 240 18.75 19.14 -2.83
N ILE A 241 17.66 19.90 -2.66
CA ILE A 241 17.75 21.36 -2.43
C ILE A 241 17.69 21.76 -0.95
N GLY A 242 17.25 20.86 -0.07
CA GLY A 242 16.99 21.13 1.35
C GLY A 242 15.52 21.47 1.65
N LEU A 243 15.07 21.17 2.86
CA LEU A 243 13.67 21.38 3.26
C LEU A 243 13.28 22.85 3.26
N GLU A 244 14.09 23.71 3.88
CA GLU A 244 13.77 25.13 4.02
C GLU A 244 13.71 25.86 2.66
N PRO A 245 14.68 25.70 1.73
CA PRO A 245 14.54 26.25 0.38
C PRO A 245 13.33 25.70 -0.37
N PHE A 246 12.99 24.42 -0.21
CA PHE A 246 11.80 23.83 -0.84
C PHE A 246 10.51 24.46 -0.31
N MET A 247 10.37 24.66 1.00
CA MET A 247 9.20 25.34 1.58
C MET A 247 9.11 26.80 1.11
N ARG A 248 10.24 27.50 0.96
CA ARG A 248 10.28 28.85 0.36
C ARG A 248 9.78 28.87 -1.09
N VAL A 249 10.08 27.84 -1.89
CA VAL A 249 9.52 27.69 -3.24
C VAL A 249 8.01 27.57 -3.20
N LEU A 250 7.47 26.68 -2.34
CA LEU A 250 6.02 26.50 -2.21
C LEU A 250 5.32 27.78 -1.75
N HIS A 251 5.89 28.46 -0.76
CA HIS A 251 5.39 29.74 -0.26
C HIS A 251 5.37 30.81 -1.37
N ARG A 252 6.42 30.91 -2.19
CA ARG A 252 6.46 31.83 -3.33
C ARG A 252 5.38 31.53 -4.38
N VAL A 253 5.18 30.25 -4.71
CA VAL A 253 4.14 29.84 -5.67
C VAL A 253 2.75 30.23 -5.16
N LEU A 254 2.49 30.01 -3.87
CA LEU A 254 1.20 30.34 -3.25
C LEU A 254 0.97 31.86 -3.17
N THR A 255 1.94 32.63 -2.69
CA THR A 255 1.82 34.09 -2.55
C THR A 255 1.61 34.77 -3.90
N VAL A 256 2.39 34.38 -4.92
CA VAL A 256 2.16 34.88 -6.30
C VAL A 256 0.77 34.51 -6.81
N GLY A 257 0.29 33.30 -6.51
CA GLY A 257 -1.06 32.88 -6.86
C GLY A 257 -2.13 33.75 -6.18
N LEU A 258 -2.02 33.94 -4.86
CA LEU A 258 -2.95 34.75 -4.07
C LEU A 258 -2.99 36.21 -4.54
N ASP A 259 -1.84 36.86 -4.69
CA ASP A 259 -1.74 38.25 -5.14
C ASP A 259 -2.39 38.45 -6.53
N MET A 260 -2.26 37.47 -7.42
CA MET A 260 -2.85 37.54 -8.76
C MET A 260 -4.34 37.17 -8.76
N SER A 261 -4.79 36.37 -7.80
CA SER A 261 -6.20 36.02 -7.62
C SER A 261 -7.07 37.22 -7.23
N GLU A 262 -6.49 38.18 -6.50
CA GLU A 262 -7.19 39.41 -6.08
C GLU A 262 -7.42 40.40 -7.24
N LYS A 263 -6.63 40.30 -8.31
CA LYS A 263 -6.68 41.21 -9.46
C LYS A 263 -7.82 40.88 -10.42
N LYS A 264 -9.07 41.07 -9.95
CA LYS A 264 -10.31 40.79 -10.71
C LYS A 264 -10.45 41.58 -12.01
N ALA A 265 -9.84 42.77 -12.09
CA ALA A 265 -9.89 43.63 -13.27
C ALA A 265 -9.01 43.13 -14.44
N THR A 266 -8.06 42.20 -14.19
CA THR A 266 -7.13 41.69 -15.21
C THR A 266 -7.12 40.16 -15.22
N PRO A 267 -8.10 39.50 -15.88
CA PRO A 267 -8.18 38.04 -15.92
C PRO A 267 -6.94 37.34 -16.50
N ALA A 268 -6.18 38.03 -17.36
CA ALA A 268 -4.91 37.51 -17.88
C ALA A 268 -3.89 37.20 -16.76
N ALA A 269 -3.96 37.89 -15.62
CA ALA A 269 -3.10 37.64 -14.46
C ALA A 269 -3.38 36.28 -13.80
N TRP A 270 -4.59 35.73 -13.96
CA TRP A 270 -4.95 34.41 -13.39
C TRP A 270 -4.18 33.26 -14.03
N ARG A 271 -3.44 33.48 -15.14
CA ARG A 271 -2.47 32.51 -15.66
C ARG A 271 -1.39 32.14 -14.64
N HIS A 272 -1.10 33.00 -13.68
CA HIS A 272 -0.16 32.70 -12.58
C HIS A 272 -0.70 31.71 -11.55
N LEU A 273 -2.00 31.42 -11.54
CA LEU A 273 -2.59 30.32 -10.78
C LEU A 273 -2.37 28.96 -11.44
N LEU A 274 -2.01 28.96 -12.73
CA LEU A 274 -1.75 27.76 -13.51
C LEU A 274 -0.27 27.38 -13.42
N THR A 275 0.01 26.17 -12.94
CA THR A 275 1.37 25.62 -12.84
C THR A 275 1.63 24.62 -13.96
N THR A 276 2.77 24.77 -14.62
CA THR A 276 3.33 23.78 -15.56
C THR A 276 4.65 23.25 -15.01
N THR A 277 5.14 22.12 -15.54
CA THR A 277 6.48 21.58 -15.18
C THR A 277 7.55 22.66 -15.30
N GLU A 278 7.62 23.35 -16.43
CA GLU A 278 8.60 24.41 -16.66
C GLU A 278 8.40 25.64 -15.75
N ALA A 279 7.15 26.03 -15.44
CA ALA A 279 6.89 27.14 -14.52
C ALA A 279 7.31 26.83 -13.09
N PHE A 280 7.05 25.60 -12.62
CA PHE A 280 7.44 25.16 -11.28
C PHE A 280 8.96 25.11 -11.13
N PHE A 281 9.68 24.47 -12.07
CA PHE A 281 11.15 24.36 -11.99
C PHE A 281 11.88 25.69 -12.23
N ARG A 282 11.30 26.63 -12.99
CA ARG A 282 11.78 28.03 -13.01
C ARG A 282 11.65 28.69 -11.64
N SER A 283 10.57 28.43 -10.91
CA SER A 283 10.38 28.95 -9.55
C SER A 283 11.40 28.33 -8.58
N VAL A 284 11.67 27.02 -8.69
CA VAL A 284 12.73 26.34 -7.94
C VAL A 284 14.09 26.99 -8.20
N SER A 285 14.45 27.17 -9.48
CA SER A 285 15.74 27.75 -9.88
C SER A 285 15.88 29.20 -9.40
N SER A 286 14.81 29.99 -9.48
CA SER A 286 14.81 31.39 -9.05
C SER A 286 14.92 31.57 -7.53
N VAL A 287 14.39 30.65 -6.72
CA VAL A 287 14.50 30.73 -5.24
C VAL A 287 15.81 30.14 -4.74
N THR A 288 16.27 29.03 -5.34
CA THR A 288 17.46 28.31 -4.87
C THR A 288 18.75 28.81 -5.49
N GLY A 289 18.68 29.53 -6.62
CA GLY A 289 19.84 29.92 -7.43
C GLY A 289 20.52 28.73 -8.13
N ARG A 290 19.90 27.55 -8.15
CA ARG A 290 20.46 26.31 -8.72
C ARG A 290 19.53 25.75 -9.79
N GLU A 291 20.06 25.55 -10.99
CA GLU A 291 19.37 24.81 -12.04
C GLU A 291 19.64 23.31 -11.89
N ILE A 292 18.64 22.48 -12.14
CA ILE A 292 18.74 21.01 -11.98
C ILE A 292 18.23 20.27 -13.23
N PRO A 293 18.81 20.53 -14.42
CA PRO A 293 18.33 19.96 -15.68
C PRO A 293 18.47 18.43 -15.72
N THR A 294 19.56 17.89 -15.17
CA THR A 294 19.79 16.44 -15.10
C THR A 294 18.72 15.70 -14.31
N PHE A 295 18.20 16.31 -13.24
CA PHE A 295 17.10 15.75 -12.45
C PHE A 295 15.79 15.71 -13.24
N LEU A 296 15.49 16.77 -13.98
CA LEU A 296 14.32 16.84 -14.86
C LEU A 296 14.38 15.77 -15.95
N ASP A 297 15.54 15.62 -16.58
CA ASP A 297 15.72 14.63 -17.63
C ASP A 297 15.56 13.21 -17.06
N GLN A 298 16.25 12.88 -15.96
CA GLN A 298 16.28 11.52 -15.40
C GLN A 298 14.96 11.07 -14.76
N PHE A 299 14.29 11.92 -13.98
CA PHE A 299 13.16 11.48 -13.14
C PHE A 299 11.79 11.98 -13.61
N VAL A 300 11.76 13.05 -14.41
CA VAL A 300 10.49 13.67 -14.85
C VAL A 300 10.20 13.34 -16.32
N ARG A 301 11.19 13.51 -17.20
CA ARG A 301 11.05 13.36 -18.65
C ARG A 301 11.31 11.93 -19.11
N THR A 302 12.22 11.20 -18.45
CA THR A 302 12.38 9.76 -18.66
C THR A 302 11.68 8.95 -17.59
N GLY A 303 11.10 7.82 -18.01
CA GLY A 303 10.51 6.84 -17.10
C GLY A 303 11.45 5.67 -16.84
N GLY A 304 11.09 4.86 -15.85
CA GLY A 304 11.87 3.71 -15.42
C GLY A 304 12.52 3.88 -14.04
N HIS A 305 12.96 2.74 -13.50
CA HIS A 305 13.63 2.60 -12.22
C HIS A 305 14.94 1.85 -12.39
N VAL A 306 15.83 2.00 -11.43
CA VAL A 306 17.17 1.41 -11.49
C VAL A 306 17.21 0.13 -10.68
N ALA A 307 17.83 -0.93 -11.19
CA ALA A 307 18.07 -2.16 -10.44
C ALA A 307 19.57 -2.33 -10.18
N PHE A 308 19.99 -2.21 -8.93
CA PHE A 308 21.40 -2.39 -8.53
C PHE A 308 21.62 -3.75 -7.87
N ALA A 309 22.58 -4.51 -8.37
CA ALA A 309 23.16 -5.64 -7.68
C ALA A 309 24.55 -5.25 -7.16
N VAL A 310 24.70 -5.16 -5.84
CA VAL A 310 25.91 -4.65 -5.20
C VAL A 310 26.60 -5.77 -4.44
N LYS A 311 27.89 -5.95 -4.72
CA LYS A 311 28.80 -6.82 -3.98
C LYS A 311 29.90 -5.95 -3.38
N PHE A 312 30.41 -6.34 -2.24
CA PHE A 312 31.59 -5.68 -1.69
C PHE A 312 32.55 -6.71 -1.09
N ASP A 313 33.83 -6.35 -1.11
CA ASP A 313 34.91 -7.09 -0.48
C ASP A 313 35.80 -6.15 0.34
N PHE A 314 36.42 -6.65 1.40
CA PHE A 314 37.29 -5.86 2.26
C PHE A 314 38.75 -6.27 2.10
N ASN A 315 39.54 -5.38 1.50
CA ASN A 315 40.96 -5.57 1.28
C ASN A 315 41.76 -5.18 2.54
N ARG A 316 42.05 -6.20 3.37
CA ARG A 316 42.78 -6.04 4.64
C ARG A 316 44.15 -5.38 4.50
N LYS A 317 44.89 -5.69 3.42
CA LYS A 317 46.26 -5.17 3.20
C LYS A 317 46.26 -3.68 2.92
N ARG A 318 45.25 -3.20 2.18
CA ARG A 318 45.10 -1.79 1.78
C ARG A 318 44.20 -0.99 2.73
N ASN A 319 43.45 -1.67 3.60
CA ASN A 319 42.38 -1.10 4.43
C ASN A 319 41.30 -0.39 3.59
N ILE A 320 40.88 -1.03 2.50
CA ILE A 320 39.93 -0.48 1.51
C ILE A 320 38.75 -1.44 1.36
N VAL A 321 37.55 -0.88 1.23
CA VAL A 321 36.33 -1.58 0.83
C VAL A 321 36.19 -1.45 -0.68
N GLU A 322 36.28 -2.57 -1.39
CA GLU A 322 36.10 -2.65 -2.84
C GLU A 322 34.61 -2.96 -3.10
N ILE A 323 33.91 -2.07 -3.79
CA ILE A 323 32.48 -2.20 -4.11
C ILE A 323 32.32 -2.40 -5.60
N GLU A 324 31.59 -3.44 -5.98
CA GLU A 324 31.16 -3.72 -7.34
C GLU A 324 29.65 -3.50 -7.43
N VAL A 325 29.24 -2.57 -8.30
CA VAL A 325 27.83 -2.27 -8.59
C VAL A 325 27.53 -2.73 -10.01
N LYS A 326 26.64 -3.70 -10.15
CA LYS A 326 26.08 -4.14 -11.45
C LYS A 326 24.67 -3.60 -11.63
N GLN A 327 24.37 -3.17 -12.84
CA GLN A 327 23.05 -2.75 -13.27
C GLN A 327 22.49 -3.78 -14.25
N ASP A 328 21.28 -4.26 -13.99
CA ASP A 328 20.57 -5.16 -14.89
C ASP A 328 19.70 -4.33 -15.84
N ASP A 329 20.06 -4.34 -17.12
CA ASP A 329 19.33 -3.66 -18.20
C ASP A 329 18.62 -4.69 -19.06
N THR A 330 17.63 -5.37 -18.49
CA THR A 330 16.76 -6.24 -19.27
C THR A 330 15.79 -5.35 -20.08
N GLU A 331 15.97 -5.34 -21.40
CA GLU A 331 15.04 -4.64 -22.31
C GLU A 331 13.59 -5.12 -22.06
N GLY A 332 12.67 -4.18 -21.81
CA GLY A 332 11.23 -4.45 -21.64
C GLY A 332 10.68 -4.32 -20.21
N ASN A 333 11.49 -4.49 -19.16
CA ASN A 333 11.02 -4.57 -17.76
C ASN A 333 10.92 -3.22 -17.02
N GLY A 334 10.78 -2.10 -17.74
CA GLY A 334 10.77 -0.75 -17.16
C GLY A 334 12.09 -0.31 -16.49
N ARG A 335 13.09 -1.20 -16.38
CA ARG A 335 14.41 -0.92 -15.83
C ARG A 335 15.22 0.00 -16.76
N VAL A 336 16.09 0.81 -16.17
CA VAL A 336 16.99 1.72 -16.89
C VAL A 336 18.36 1.76 -16.23
N GLN A 337 19.40 1.93 -17.06
CA GLN A 337 20.73 2.24 -16.57
C GLN A 337 20.77 3.66 -16.01
N TYR A 338 21.37 3.80 -14.83
CA TYR A 338 21.63 5.06 -14.17
C TYR A 338 23.09 5.45 -14.29
N THR A 339 23.32 6.73 -14.59
CA THR A 339 24.63 7.35 -14.57
C THR A 339 24.58 8.54 -13.62
N GLY A 340 25.47 8.55 -12.64
CA GLY A 340 25.55 9.61 -11.65
C GLY A 340 25.94 9.13 -10.24
N PRO A 341 25.82 10.03 -9.24
CA PRO A 341 26.24 9.74 -7.88
C PRO A 341 25.29 8.76 -7.19
N LEU A 342 25.87 7.78 -6.49
CA LEU A 342 25.18 6.85 -5.61
C LEU A 342 25.74 7.01 -4.18
N SER A 343 24.87 7.18 -3.20
CA SER A 343 25.28 7.29 -1.80
C SER A 343 25.44 5.90 -1.17
N VAL A 344 26.55 5.70 -0.47
CA VAL A 344 26.89 4.45 0.23
C VAL A 344 27.29 4.81 1.66
N VAL A 345 26.68 4.14 2.63
CA VAL A 345 27.04 4.26 4.03
C VAL A 345 27.69 2.97 4.47
N VAL A 346 28.93 3.07 4.94
CA VAL A 346 29.66 1.95 5.55
C VAL A 346 29.59 2.13 7.05
N GLN A 347 28.91 1.22 7.74
CA GLN A 347 28.97 1.17 9.19
C GLN A 347 30.22 0.38 9.59
N GLU A 348 31.15 1.04 10.23
CA GLU A 348 32.36 0.47 10.79
C GLU A 348 32.29 0.43 12.32
N VAL A 349 33.25 -0.25 12.95
CA VAL A 349 33.38 -0.32 14.42
C VAL A 349 33.70 1.02 15.08
N ASP A 350 34.22 2.02 14.36
CA ASP A 350 34.44 3.38 14.89
C ASP A 350 33.29 4.35 14.56
N GLY A 351 32.36 3.97 13.68
CA GLY A 351 31.18 4.78 13.36
C GLY A 351 30.63 4.57 11.95
N ALA A 352 29.58 5.34 11.63
CA ALA A 352 28.98 5.35 10.29
C ALA A 352 29.66 6.39 9.39
N PHE A 353 30.20 5.96 8.25
CA PHE A 353 30.84 6.84 7.27
C PHE A 353 30.03 6.89 5.98
N SER A 354 29.67 8.09 5.54
CA SER A 354 28.90 8.33 4.32
C SER A 354 29.82 8.69 3.17
N HIS A 355 29.69 7.96 2.07
CA HIS A 355 30.47 8.10 0.85
C HIS A 355 29.55 8.29 -0.35
N THR A 356 30.07 8.92 -1.39
CA THR A 356 29.39 9.04 -2.69
C THR A 356 30.28 8.42 -3.75
N ILE A 357 29.77 7.40 -4.44
CA ILE A 357 30.45 6.74 -5.56
C ILE A 357 29.81 7.19 -6.87
N GLN A 358 30.60 7.30 -7.94
CA GLN A 358 30.07 7.59 -9.28
C GLN A 358 29.76 6.27 -9.99
N ILE A 359 28.60 6.23 -10.63
CA ILE A 359 28.16 5.10 -11.46
C ILE A 359 28.24 5.54 -12.91
N ASP A 360 29.09 4.87 -13.69
CA ASP A 360 29.45 5.30 -15.06
C ASP A 360 28.89 4.36 -16.14
N GLY A 361 28.37 3.19 -15.77
CA GLY A 361 27.80 2.23 -16.72
C GLY A 361 27.25 0.96 -16.09
N ALA A 362 27.09 -0.08 -16.90
CA ALA A 362 26.46 -1.35 -16.51
C ALA A 362 27.19 -2.07 -15.36
N THR A 363 28.52 -1.96 -15.27
CA THR A 363 29.30 -2.40 -14.10
C THR A 363 30.21 -1.26 -13.69
N SER A 364 30.18 -0.89 -12.41
CA SER A 364 31.01 0.17 -11.84
C SER A 364 31.75 -0.39 -10.62
N HIS A 365 33.04 -0.07 -10.52
CA HIS A 365 33.87 -0.44 -9.38
C HIS A 365 34.25 0.83 -8.60
N ALA A 366 34.17 0.76 -7.28
CA ALA A 366 34.55 1.86 -6.41
C ALA A 366 35.39 1.36 -5.24
N GLU A 367 36.42 2.12 -4.87
CA GLU A 367 37.27 1.86 -3.71
C GLU A 367 36.97 2.90 -2.62
N ILE A 368 36.63 2.44 -1.43
CA ILE A 368 36.35 3.31 -0.27
C ILE A 368 37.40 3.04 0.81
N SER A 369 38.10 4.07 1.27
CA SER A 369 39.02 3.94 2.41
C SER A 369 38.25 3.62 3.68
N CYS A 370 38.63 2.55 4.37
CA CYS A 370 38.11 2.24 5.68
C CYS A 370 38.85 3.09 6.73
N HIS A 371 38.13 3.68 7.67
CA HIS A 371 38.72 4.56 8.71
C HIS A 371 39.13 3.76 9.94
N SER A 372 38.37 2.71 10.24
CA SER A 372 38.56 1.83 11.37
C SER A 372 39.67 0.83 11.12
N LYS A 373 40.24 0.30 12.21
CA LYS A 373 41.20 -0.82 12.16
C LYS A 373 40.63 -2.03 12.89
N GLY A 374 40.75 -3.21 12.27
CA GLY A 374 40.37 -4.48 12.90
C GLY A 374 41.13 -4.67 14.23
N ARG A 375 40.39 -4.94 15.30
CA ARG A 375 40.94 -5.24 16.63
C ARG A 375 40.12 -6.33 17.29
N LYS A 376 40.78 -7.28 17.96
CA LYS A 376 40.13 -8.30 18.79
C LYS A 376 39.50 -7.64 20.02
N GLN A 377 38.21 -7.33 19.95
CA GLN A 377 37.40 -6.86 21.07
C GLN A 377 36.07 -7.62 21.04
N LYS A 378 35.59 -8.05 22.22
CA LYS A 378 34.30 -8.76 22.32
C LYS A 378 33.11 -7.80 22.26
N LYS A 379 33.26 -6.61 22.83
CA LYS A 379 32.23 -5.57 22.84
C LYS A 379 32.84 -4.22 22.63
N LYS A 380 32.11 -3.33 21.95
CA LYS A 380 32.52 -1.94 21.72
C LYS A 380 31.29 -1.04 21.63
N LYS A 381 31.39 0.17 22.18
CA LYS A 381 30.41 1.22 21.92
C LYS A 381 30.69 1.84 20.55
N VAL A 382 29.69 1.81 19.68
CA VAL A 382 29.80 2.28 18.30
C VAL A 382 28.70 3.32 18.05
N PRO A 383 29.03 4.51 17.53
CA PRO A 383 28.03 5.46 17.09
C PRO A 383 27.39 4.95 15.78
N ILE A 384 26.07 4.74 15.80
CA ILE A 384 25.30 4.42 14.59
C ILE A 384 24.97 5.68 13.79
N LEU A 385 24.38 5.53 12.60
CA LEU A 385 24.05 6.66 11.71
C LEU A 385 23.22 7.76 12.37
N THR A 386 22.42 7.44 13.39
CA THR A 386 21.63 8.43 14.15
C THR A 386 22.47 9.27 15.12
N GLY A 387 23.76 8.96 15.28
CA GLY A 387 24.67 9.57 16.26
C GLY A 387 24.58 8.96 17.66
N GLU A 388 23.74 7.95 17.87
CA GLU A 388 23.60 7.28 19.16
C GLU A 388 24.67 6.20 19.34
N GLU A 389 25.29 6.15 20.51
CA GLU A 389 26.26 5.10 20.84
C GLU A 389 25.56 3.84 21.35
N ILE A 390 25.76 2.73 20.64
CA ILE A 390 25.21 1.43 21.00
C ILE A 390 26.36 0.47 21.29
N GLU A 391 26.24 -0.31 22.37
CA GLU A 391 27.20 -1.37 22.66
C GLU A 391 26.92 -2.58 21.75
N ILE A 392 27.84 -2.87 20.84
CA ILE A 392 27.76 -3.95 19.87
C ILE A 392 28.61 -5.13 20.33
N ASP A 393 28.00 -6.33 20.33
CA ASP A 393 28.70 -7.60 20.52
C ASP A 393 29.35 -8.05 19.21
N LEU A 394 30.69 -8.09 19.19
CA LEU A 394 31.53 -8.41 18.03
C LEU A 394 32.00 -9.86 18.00
N THR A 395 31.47 -10.72 18.87
CA THR A 395 31.90 -12.13 18.98
C THR A 395 31.72 -12.95 17.70
N ASN A 396 30.70 -12.65 16.90
CA ASN A 396 30.40 -13.34 15.65
C ASN A 396 31.08 -12.70 14.42
N MET A 397 31.87 -11.64 14.62
CA MET A 397 32.55 -10.92 13.55
C MET A 397 33.95 -11.48 13.31
N ASP A 398 34.42 -11.41 12.06
CA ASP A 398 35.83 -11.58 11.75
C ASP A 398 36.65 -10.49 12.43
N ALA A 399 37.54 -10.87 13.35
CA ALA A 399 38.35 -9.93 14.13
C ALA A 399 39.27 -9.05 13.27
N GLU A 400 39.52 -9.46 12.03
CA GLU A 400 40.36 -8.72 11.07
C GLU A 400 39.56 -7.74 10.19
N SER A 401 38.23 -7.84 10.15
CA SER A 401 37.35 -6.91 9.41
C SER A 401 36.69 -5.92 10.38
N PRO A 402 36.89 -4.60 10.21
CA PRO A 402 36.23 -3.60 11.04
C PRO A 402 34.83 -3.20 10.53
N ILE A 403 34.30 -3.85 9.49
CA ILE A 403 33.03 -3.49 8.86
C ILE A 403 31.88 -4.26 9.50
N LEU A 404 30.82 -3.55 9.88
CA LEU A 404 29.62 -4.13 10.49
C LEU A 404 28.51 -4.39 9.47
N TRP A 405 28.19 -3.41 8.63
CA TRP A 405 27.23 -3.56 7.51
C TRP A 405 27.37 -2.42 6.51
N LEU A 406 26.83 -2.63 5.31
CA LEU A 406 26.79 -1.63 4.25
C LEU A 406 25.35 -1.29 3.88
N ARG A 407 25.07 -0.01 3.67
CA ARG A 407 23.77 0.51 3.21
C ARG A 407 23.94 1.37 1.97
N ILE A 408 22.97 1.30 1.08
CA ILE A 408 23.02 2.01 -0.20
C ILE A 408 21.76 2.86 -0.35
N ASP A 409 21.95 4.10 -0.76
CA ASP A 409 20.88 5.06 -0.98
C ASP A 409 19.90 5.14 0.20
N HIS A 410 20.45 5.34 1.40
CA HIS A 410 19.68 5.33 2.66
C HIS A 410 18.60 6.43 2.71
N ASP A 411 18.76 7.48 1.90
CA ASP A 411 17.88 8.63 1.85
C ASP A 411 16.88 8.62 0.69
N TYR A 412 16.84 7.52 -0.09
CA TYR A 412 15.90 7.32 -1.20
C TYR A 412 15.97 8.45 -2.22
N LEU A 413 17.19 8.76 -2.68
CA LEU A 413 17.47 9.80 -3.67
C LEU A 413 17.30 9.30 -5.11
N LEU A 414 16.96 8.02 -5.29
CA LEU A 414 16.78 7.33 -6.55
C LEU A 414 15.51 6.46 -6.52
N ILE A 415 14.88 6.29 -7.68
CA ILE A 415 13.78 5.33 -7.86
C ILE A 415 14.39 3.99 -8.26
N ARG A 416 14.36 3.01 -7.36
CA ARG A 416 15.30 1.89 -7.45
C ARG A 416 14.93 0.63 -6.66
N GLU A 417 15.39 -0.50 -7.18
CA GLU A 417 15.50 -1.80 -6.53
C GLU A 417 16.98 -2.07 -6.18
N ILE A 418 17.27 -2.48 -4.94
CA ILE A 418 18.64 -2.83 -4.53
C ILE A 418 18.71 -4.27 -4.07
N THR A 419 19.72 -4.98 -4.57
CA THR A 419 20.18 -6.24 -4.03
C THR A 419 21.62 -6.15 -3.58
N ILE A 420 21.83 -6.17 -2.27
CA ILE A 420 23.17 -6.22 -1.68
C ILE A 420 23.54 -7.69 -1.36
N SER A 421 24.74 -8.10 -1.73
CA SER A 421 25.36 -9.35 -1.29
C SER A 421 26.27 -9.04 -0.10
N GLN A 422 25.88 -9.50 1.08
CA GLN A 422 26.65 -9.37 2.31
C GLN A 422 26.55 -10.68 3.10
N PRO A 423 27.58 -11.06 3.87
CA PRO A 423 27.50 -12.14 4.85
C PRO A 423 26.28 -12.02 5.80
N MET A 424 25.76 -13.16 6.26
CA MET A 424 24.54 -13.20 7.09
C MET A 424 24.67 -12.39 8.40
N PHE A 425 25.85 -12.40 9.03
CA PHE A 425 26.06 -11.68 10.30
C PHE A 425 25.91 -10.15 10.14
N HIS A 426 26.17 -9.57 8.95
CA HIS A 426 25.90 -8.15 8.69
C HIS A 426 24.40 -7.85 8.75
N TRP A 427 23.56 -8.71 8.18
CA TRP A 427 22.11 -8.56 8.24
C TRP A 427 21.57 -8.75 9.66
N GLU A 428 22.12 -9.70 10.42
CA GLU A 428 21.76 -9.93 11.82
C GLU A 428 22.15 -8.74 12.71
N TYR A 429 23.32 -8.14 12.51
CA TYR A 429 23.74 -6.93 13.20
C TYR A 429 22.90 -5.73 12.82
N MET A 430 22.57 -5.56 11.53
CA MET A 430 21.69 -4.50 11.09
C MET A 430 20.29 -4.65 11.71
N LEU A 431 19.73 -5.86 11.80
CA LEU A 431 18.45 -6.08 12.48
C LEU A 431 18.51 -5.73 13.99
N LYS A 432 19.59 -6.12 14.67
CA LYS A 432 19.75 -5.93 16.13
C LYS A 432 20.01 -4.48 16.53
N TYR A 433 20.87 -3.77 15.80
CA TYR A 433 21.48 -2.53 16.27
C TYR A 433 21.10 -1.30 15.45
N GLU A 434 20.70 -1.44 14.18
CA GLU A 434 20.26 -0.31 13.36
C GLU A 434 18.88 0.18 13.83
N LYS A 435 18.68 1.50 13.83
CA LYS A 435 17.42 2.13 14.26
C LYS A 435 16.53 2.58 13.11
N ASP A 436 17.03 2.45 11.88
CA ASP A 436 16.23 2.72 10.70
C ASP A 436 15.30 1.53 10.39
N VAL A 437 13.99 1.80 10.43
CA VAL A 437 12.94 0.82 10.14
C VAL A 437 13.16 0.14 8.80
N ILE A 438 13.56 0.88 7.77
CA ILE A 438 13.74 0.33 6.43
C ILE A 438 14.89 -0.69 6.42
N ALA A 439 15.99 -0.38 7.09
CA ALA A 439 17.15 -1.25 7.17
C ALA A 439 16.80 -2.54 7.93
N GLN A 440 16.09 -2.43 9.05
CA GLN A 440 15.62 -3.58 9.83
C GLN A 440 14.68 -4.47 9.00
N MET A 441 13.79 -3.88 8.19
CA MET A 441 12.91 -4.65 7.30
C MET A 441 13.68 -5.34 6.16
N GLU A 442 14.68 -4.67 5.57
CA GLU A 442 15.54 -5.28 4.55
C GLU A 442 16.35 -6.45 5.12
N ALA A 443 16.87 -6.32 6.35
CA ALA A 443 17.52 -7.42 7.05
C ALA A 443 16.57 -8.61 7.26
N LEU A 444 15.33 -8.37 7.70
CA LEU A 444 14.33 -9.42 7.87
C LEU A 444 14.04 -10.17 6.56
N GLU A 445 13.92 -9.46 5.43
CA GLU A 445 13.74 -10.08 4.11
C GLU A 445 14.92 -10.98 3.72
N ARG A 446 16.15 -10.53 3.99
CA ARG A 446 17.37 -11.29 3.66
C ARG A 446 17.56 -12.50 4.56
N ILE A 447 17.29 -12.36 5.85
CA ILE A 447 17.31 -13.48 6.80
C ILE A 447 16.23 -14.51 6.43
N GLN A 448 15.05 -14.07 5.99
CA GLN A 448 13.99 -14.97 5.52
C GLN A 448 14.47 -15.79 4.31
N ALA A 449 15.25 -15.22 3.40
CA ALA A 449 15.74 -15.93 2.22
C ALA A 449 16.75 -17.03 2.58
N LEU A 450 17.68 -16.78 3.52
CA LEU A 450 18.77 -17.69 3.87
C LEU A 450 18.83 -17.93 5.41
N PRO A 451 17.92 -18.73 5.99
CA PRO A 451 17.85 -18.87 7.44
C PRO A 451 18.94 -19.78 8.04
N SER A 452 19.50 -19.37 9.17
CA SER A 452 20.45 -20.14 10.00
C SER A 452 19.86 -20.46 11.39
N ALA A 453 20.52 -21.34 12.17
CA ALA A 453 20.07 -21.62 13.53
C ALA A 453 20.18 -20.38 14.44
N HIS A 454 21.25 -19.60 14.28
CA HIS A 454 21.47 -18.35 14.99
C HIS A 454 20.48 -17.27 14.55
N SER A 455 20.20 -17.15 13.25
CA SER A 455 19.28 -16.13 12.75
C SER A 455 17.86 -16.31 13.31
N ARG A 456 17.44 -17.55 13.60
CA ARG A 456 16.16 -17.81 14.31
C ARG A 456 16.11 -17.18 15.70
N SER A 457 17.18 -17.29 16.49
CA SER A 457 17.21 -16.66 17.82
C SER A 457 17.18 -15.14 17.70
N VAL A 458 17.87 -14.59 16.69
CA VAL A 458 17.83 -13.14 16.40
C VAL A 458 16.41 -12.67 16.04
N ILE A 459 15.67 -13.44 15.23
CA ILE A 459 14.28 -13.09 14.89
C ILE A 459 13.39 -13.17 16.14
N VAL A 460 13.57 -14.19 16.97
CA VAL A 460 12.86 -14.34 18.26
C VAL A 460 13.08 -13.11 19.15
N ASP A 461 14.33 -12.66 19.29
CA ASP A 461 14.66 -11.44 20.04
C ASP A 461 13.98 -10.20 19.42
N ALA A 462 13.92 -10.11 18.09
CA ALA A 462 13.30 -9.00 17.37
C ALA A 462 11.77 -8.91 17.60
N VAL A 463 11.07 -10.04 17.75
CA VAL A 463 9.63 -10.07 18.06
C VAL A 463 9.37 -9.56 19.49
N SER A 464 10.22 -9.98 20.43
CA SER A 464 10.08 -9.65 21.86
C SER A 464 10.60 -8.26 22.24
N ASN A 465 11.35 -7.58 21.35
CA ASN A 465 11.95 -6.29 21.65
C ASN A 465 10.92 -5.14 21.64
N ASP A 466 10.56 -4.65 22.81
CA ASP A 466 9.61 -3.52 22.97
C ASP A 466 10.14 -2.17 22.47
N LYS A 467 11.45 -2.05 22.19
CA LYS A 467 12.01 -0.84 21.56
C LYS A 467 11.83 -0.81 20.04
N PHE A 468 11.51 -1.95 19.43
CA PHE A 468 11.31 -2.02 17.98
C PHE A 468 9.94 -1.47 17.59
N PHE A 469 9.92 -0.79 16.44
CA PHE A 469 8.68 -0.33 15.85
C PHE A 469 7.73 -1.51 15.59
N TYR A 470 6.44 -1.33 15.90
CA TYR A 470 5.48 -2.44 15.89
C TYR A 470 5.44 -3.22 14.57
N ARG A 471 5.58 -2.53 13.42
CA ARG A 471 5.61 -3.19 12.09
C ARG A 471 6.78 -4.15 11.91
N ILE A 472 7.93 -3.84 12.52
CA ILE A 472 9.12 -4.71 12.48
C ILE A 472 8.85 -5.95 13.31
N ARG A 473 8.29 -5.79 14.52
CA ARG A 473 7.91 -6.91 15.38
C ARG A 473 6.88 -7.81 14.70
N SER A 474 5.85 -7.22 14.10
CA SER A 474 4.84 -7.93 13.31
C SER A 474 5.48 -8.68 12.14
N ARG A 475 6.34 -8.03 11.35
CA ARG A 475 7.04 -8.69 10.23
C ARG A 475 7.98 -9.79 10.71
N ALA A 476 8.71 -9.58 11.80
CA ALA A 476 9.59 -10.58 12.38
C ALA A 476 8.81 -11.84 12.76
N ALA A 477 7.58 -11.72 13.27
CA ALA A 477 6.73 -12.88 13.55
C ALA A 477 6.38 -13.66 12.27
N PHE A 478 5.98 -12.98 11.18
CA PHE A 478 5.71 -13.64 9.89
C PHE A 478 6.96 -14.28 9.29
N VAL A 479 8.12 -13.61 9.39
CA VAL A 479 9.41 -14.15 8.93
C VAL A 479 9.78 -15.39 9.73
N LEU A 480 9.59 -15.37 11.06
CA LEU A 480 9.82 -16.54 11.91
C LEU A 480 8.98 -17.72 11.46
N THR A 481 7.68 -17.53 11.24
CA THR A 481 6.80 -18.58 10.70
C THR A 481 7.30 -19.12 9.36
N SER A 482 7.65 -18.24 8.43
CA SER A 482 8.16 -18.65 7.11
C SER A 482 9.46 -19.47 7.23
N VAL A 483 10.36 -19.09 8.14
CA VAL A 483 11.61 -19.81 8.39
C VAL A 483 11.36 -21.16 9.06
N LEU A 484 10.43 -21.22 10.03
CA LEU A 484 10.05 -22.46 10.70
C LEU A 484 9.45 -23.46 9.71
N ASN A 485 8.55 -23.01 8.83
CA ASN A 485 7.93 -23.87 7.82
C ASN A 485 8.95 -24.50 6.85
N ARG A 486 10.08 -23.83 6.57
CA ARG A 486 11.15 -24.36 5.72
C ARG A 486 12.05 -25.39 6.43
N LYS A 487 12.18 -25.31 7.76
CA LYS A 487 13.08 -26.16 8.56
C LYS A 487 12.28 -26.99 9.58
N SER A 488 11.61 -28.02 9.06
CA SER A 488 10.60 -28.81 9.78
C SER A 488 11.07 -29.53 11.05
N GLU A 489 12.37 -29.82 11.21
CA GLU A 489 12.91 -30.42 12.44
C GLU A 489 12.65 -29.53 13.68
N ALA A 490 12.47 -28.22 13.48
CA ALA A 490 12.21 -27.26 14.55
C ALA A 490 10.76 -27.25 15.06
N ILE A 491 9.83 -27.79 14.27
CA ILE A 491 8.38 -27.79 14.58
C ILE A 491 7.96 -29.08 15.30
N ALA A 492 8.81 -30.10 15.30
CA ALA A 492 8.40 -31.47 15.64
C ALA A 492 8.22 -31.77 17.14
N VAL A 493 8.65 -30.90 18.07
CA VAL A 493 8.56 -31.19 19.52
C VAL A 493 8.16 -29.95 20.33
N GLY A 494 6.94 -29.96 20.86
CA GLY A 494 6.44 -29.00 21.86
C GLY A 494 5.68 -27.79 21.29
N THR A 495 5.14 -26.96 22.19
CA THR A 495 4.38 -25.76 21.82
C THR A 495 5.24 -24.78 21.01
N PRO A 496 4.76 -24.32 19.84
CA PRO A 496 5.44 -23.32 19.02
C PRO A 496 5.86 -22.07 19.81
N VAL A 497 7.08 -21.58 19.56
CA VAL A 497 7.67 -20.42 20.26
C VAL A 497 6.75 -19.19 20.24
N LEU A 498 6.11 -18.91 19.10
CA LEU A 498 5.19 -17.79 18.97
C LEU A 498 3.93 -17.91 19.86
N ILE A 499 3.45 -19.13 20.11
CA ILE A 499 2.32 -19.36 21.02
C ILE A 499 2.75 -19.07 22.47
N ASN A 500 3.94 -19.54 22.87
CA ASN A 500 4.50 -19.23 24.19
C ASN A 500 4.69 -17.72 24.39
N MET A 501 5.26 -17.04 23.40
CA MET A 501 5.40 -15.57 23.43
C MET A 501 4.06 -14.85 23.57
N PHE A 502 3.02 -15.32 22.89
CA PHE A 502 1.69 -14.74 23.03
C PHE A 502 1.14 -14.95 24.46
N ARG A 503 1.25 -16.18 24.98
CA ARG A 503 0.78 -16.52 26.33
C ARG A 503 1.52 -15.74 27.43
N GLU A 504 2.83 -15.54 27.29
CA GLU A 504 3.64 -14.77 28.24
C GLU A 504 3.25 -13.28 28.25
N ASN A 505 3.08 -12.69 27.07
CA ASN A 505 2.82 -11.25 26.94
C ASN A 505 1.35 -10.88 27.18
N PHE A 506 0.41 -11.69 26.67
CA PHE A 506 -1.02 -11.39 26.62
C PHE A 506 -1.90 -12.35 27.43
N GLY A 507 -1.35 -13.46 27.93
CA GLY A 507 -2.07 -14.43 28.75
C GLY A 507 -2.26 -13.98 30.20
N SER A 508 -3.34 -14.42 30.84
CA SER A 508 -3.69 -14.09 32.22
C SER A 508 -2.62 -14.57 33.19
N LYS A 509 -2.36 -13.78 34.24
CA LYS A 509 -1.35 -14.12 35.27
C LYS A 509 -1.73 -15.39 36.04
N ALA A 510 -3.03 -15.67 36.18
CA ALA A 510 -3.53 -16.84 36.89
C ALA A 510 -3.54 -18.11 36.01
N ALA A 511 -3.75 -17.96 34.71
CA ALA A 511 -3.74 -19.03 33.74
C ALA A 511 -3.27 -18.48 32.39
N THR A 512 -2.03 -18.78 32.02
CA THR A 512 -1.37 -18.24 30.82
C THR A 512 -2.06 -18.66 29.51
N ASN A 513 -2.84 -19.75 29.54
CA ASN A 513 -3.63 -20.22 28.40
C ASN A 513 -4.88 -19.37 28.12
N ILE A 514 -5.36 -18.59 29.10
CA ILE A 514 -6.53 -17.73 28.94
C ILE A 514 -6.04 -16.31 28.63
N PRO A 515 -6.51 -15.64 27.57
CA PRO A 515 -6.12 -14.25 27.29
C PRO A 515 -6.57 -13.31 28.42
N ARG A 516 -5.78 -12.26 28.68
CA ARG A 516 -6.22 -11.16 29.57
C ARG A 516 -7.39 -10.40 28.94
N SER A 517 -8.21 -9.77 29.78
CA SER A 517 -9.19 -8.79 29.32
C SER A 517 -8.50 -7.70 28.50
N ASN A 518 -9.15 -7.28 27.41
CA ASN A 518 -8.60 -6.33 26.46
C ASN A 518 -8.32 -4.97 27.12
N ASN A 519 -7.16 -4.39 26.82
CA ASN A 519 -6.82 -3.03 27.24
C ASN A 519 -6.22 -2.26 26.06
N PHE A 520 -7.08 -1.51 25.35
CA PHE A 520 -6.68 -0.71 24.20
C PHE A 520 -6.60 0.77 24.54
N VAL A 521 -6.31 1.12 25.81
CA VAL A 521 -6.14 2.51 26.21
C VAL A 521 -5.03 3.16 25.39
N VAL A 522 -5.38 4.25 24.68
CA VAL A 522 -4.52 4.95 23.72
C VAL A 522 -3.35 5.64 24.43
N THR A 523 -2.30 4.86 24.69
CA THR A 523 -0.94 5.31 25.01
C THR A 523 0.00 4.81 23.92
N ALA A 524 1.17 5.43 23.76
CA ALA A 524 2.13 5.01 22.74
C ALA A 524 2.53 3.53 22.88
N GLN A 525 2.69 3.04 24.11
CA GLN A 525 3.06 1.65 24.40
C GLN A 525 1.92 0.67 24.11
N ASN A 526 0.72 0.94 24.62
CA ASN A 526 -0.42 0.04 24.46
C ASN A 526 -0.86 -0.06 22.99
N LEU A 527 -0.75 1.03 22.21
CA LEU A 527 -1.09 1.01 20.79
C LEU A 527 -0.12 0.13 19.99
N GLN A 528 1.17 0.17 20.30
CA GLN A 528 2.14 -0.73 19.68
C GLN A 528 1.88 -2.19 20.05
N GLN A 529 1.59 -2.46 21.33
CA GLN A 529 1.23 -3.80 21.80
C GLN A 529 -0.05 -4.32 21.14
N TYR A 530 -1.05 -3.45 20.93
CA TYR A 530 -2.30 -3.78 20.24
C TYR A 530 -2.05 -4.28 18.81
N PHE A 531 -1.24 -3.56 18.01
CA PHE A 531 -0.94 -4.00 16.65
C PHE A 531 -0.11 -5.30 16.61
N VAL A 532 0.80 -5.49 17.57
CA VAL A 532 1.53 -6.75 17.71
C VAL A 532 0.58 -7.89 18.07
N MET A 533 -0.33 -7.67 19.02
CA MET A 533 -1.37 -8.62 19.45
C MET A 533 -2.30 -9.03 18.31
N GLN A 534 -2.65 -8.14 17.39
CA GLN A 534 -3.40 -8.48 16.17
C GLN A 534 -2.57 -9.32 15.17
N SER A 535 -1.26 -9.05 15.07
CA SER A 535 -0.39 -9.69 14.06
C SER A 535 0.10 -11.08 14.45
N LEU A 536 0.31 -11.35 15.75
CA LEU A 536 0.84 -12.63 16.23
C LEU A 536 -0.06 -13.82 15.89
N PRO A 537 -1.39 -13.80 16.16
CA PRO A 537 -2.28 -14.89 15.76
C PRO A 537 -2.25 -15.19 14.26
N GLN A 538 -2.11 -14.15 13.43
CA GLN A 538 -2.03 -14.29 11.97
C GLN A 538 -0.72 -14.93 11.51
N ALA A 539 0.39 -14.64 12.20
CA ALA A 539 1.66 -15.30 11.95
C ALA A 539 1.63 -16.76 12.44
N ILE A 540 1.06 -17.02 13.62
CA ILE A 540 0.91 -18.36 14.20
C ILE A 540 0.05 -19.25 13.30
N SER A 541 -1.05 -18.72 12.74
CA SER A 541 -1.97 -19.50 11.93
C SER A 541 -1.38 -20.04 10.63
N ARG A 542 -0.26 -19.47 10.18
CA ARG A 542 0.48 -19.87 8.98
C ARG A 542 1.56 -20.92 9.25
N LEU A 543 1.70 -21.39 10.49
CA LEU A 543 2.62 -22.49 10.80
C LEU A 543 2.14 -23.78 10.10
N ARG A 544 3.07 -24.47 9.44
CA ARG A 544 2.82 -25.69 8.68
C ARG A 544 3.82 -26.78 9.04
N LYS A 545 3.34 -28.03 9.10
CA LYS A 545 4.16 -29.23 9.16
C LYS A 545 4.77 -29.53 7.78
N GLN A 546 5.71 -30.47 7.74
CA GLN A 546 6.30 -30.99 6.50
C GLN A 546 5.24 -31.53 5.51
N SER A 547 4.16 -32.12 6.03
CA SER A 547 3.02 -32.60 5.25
C SER A 547 2.14 -31.48 4.65
N GLY A 548 2.45 -30.21 4.91
CA GLY A 548 1.61 -29.08 4.50
C GLY A 548 0.40 -28.83 5.40
N GLU A 549 0.19 -29.67 6.41
CA GLU A 549 -0.89 -29.52 7.39
C GLU A 549 -0.60 -28.41 8.41
N CYS A 550 -1.66 -27.84 8.99
CA CYS A 550 -1.52 -26.91 10.11
C CYS A 550 -0.98 -27.63 11.37
N HIS A 551 -0.24 -26.91 12.21
CA HIS A 551 0.22 -27.46 13.48
C HIS A 551 -0.95 -27.68 14.45
N GLU A 552 -0.96 -28.81 15.17
CA GLU A 552 -2.11 -29.29 15.96
C GLU A 552 -2.57 -28.30 17.03
N GLU A 553 -1.64 -27.61 17.70
CA GLU A 553 -1.98 -26.61 18.73
C GLU A 553 -2.56 -25.30 18.20
N VAL A 554 -2.45 -25.01 16.89
CA VAL A 554 -2.78 -23.70 16.33
C VAL A 554 -4.29 -23.45 16.30
N GLN A 555 -5.07 -24.39 15.77
CA GLN A 555 -6.52 -24.22 15.68
C GLN A 555 -7.19 -24.16 17.07
N PRO A 556 -6.90 -25.05 18.03
CA PRO A 556 -7.41 -24.95 19.40
C PRO A 556 -7.02 -23.62 20.06
N PHE A 557 -5.77 -23.19 19.90
CA PHE A 557 -5.32 -21.90 20.44
C PHE A 557 -6.12 -20.71 19.89
N LEU A 558 -6.36 -20.66 18.57
CA LEU A 558 -7.14 -19.58 17.96
C LEU A 558 -8.61 -19.61 18.40
N LEU A 559 -9.21 -20.80 18.52
CA LEU A 559 -10.57 -20.97 19.01
C LEU A 559 -10.70 -20.51 20.47
N ASP A 560 -9.72 -20.84 21.32
CA ASP A 560 -9.67 -20.36 22.69
C ASP A 560 -9.56 -18.83 22.76
N LEU A 561 -8.75 -18.21 21.89
CA LEU A 561 -8.69 -16.74 21.82
C LEU A 561 -10.03 -16.12 21.45
N ILE A 562 -10.76 -16.70 20.49
CA ILE A 562 -12.09 -16.21 20.09
C ILE A 562 -13.09 -16.38 21.24
N LYS A 563 -13.10 -17.56 21.87
CA LYS A 563 -14.04 -17.94 22.93
C LYS A 563 -13.85 -17.13 24.22
N PHE A 564 -12.61 -16.88 24.61
CA PHE A 564 -12.27 -16.18 25.85
C PHE A 564 -11.96 -14.69 25.66
N ASN A 565 -12.18 -14.14 24.47
CA ASN A 565 -12.01 -12.71 24.22
C ASN A 565 -12.98 -11.88 25.09
N ASP A 566 -12.44 -11.11 26.02
CA ASP A 566 -13.21 -10.26 26.93
C ASP A 566 -12.91 -8.78 26.69
N ASN A 567 -13.91 -8.07 26.18
CA ASN A 567 -13.87 -6.63 25.94
C ASN A 567 -14.74 -5.82 26.93
N SER A 568 -15.25 -6.44 28.00
CA SER A 568 -16.21 -5.82 28.93
C SER A 568 -15.63 -4.63 29.71
N THR A 569 -14.33 -4.67 30.02
CA THR A 569 -13.62 -3.61 30.77
C THR A 569 -12.95 -2.58 29.86
N ASN A 570 -12.85 -2.86 28.56
CA ASN A 570 -12.17 -2.01 27.62
C ASN A 570 -13.05 -0.83 27.19
N ARG A 571 -12.44 0.35 27.05
CA ARG A 571 -13.16 1.53 26.57
C ARG A 571 -13.40 1.50 25.06
N TYR A 572 -12.55 0.79 24.31
CA TYR A 572 -12.50 0.79 22.85
C TYR A 572 -13.13 -0.47 22.25
N SER A 573 -13.45 -0.42 20.97
CA SER A 573 -14.00 -1.55 20.23
C SER A 573 -12.90 -2.57 19.94
N ASP A 574 -13.25 -3.84 19.94
CA ASP A 574 -12.38 -4.97 19.57
C ASP A 574 -12.72 -5.54 18.19
N ASP A 575 -13.56 -4.87 17.39
CA ASP A 575 -14.00 -5.31 16.06
C ASP A 575 -12.83 -5.76 15.16
N PHE A 576 -11.77 -4.95 15.07
CA PHE A 576 -10.60 -5.27 14.25
C PHE A 576 -9.75 -6.39 14.84
N TYR A 577 -9.68 -6.50 16.17
CA TYR A 577 -9.00 -7.63 16.81
C TYR A 577 -9.76 -8.94 16.55
N ARG A 578 -11.07 -8.96 16.72
CA ARG A 578 -11.94 -10.10 16.38
C ARG A 578 -11.82 -10.47 14.90
N ALA A 579 -11.86 -9.49 14.00
CA ALA A 579 -11.63 -9.72 12.57
C ALA A 579 -10.26 -10.36 12.30
N SER A 580 -9.20 -9.90 12.99
CA SER A 580 -7.86 -10.48 12.87
C SER A 580 -7.79 -11.94 13.34
N LEU A 581 -8.56 -12.31 14.38
CA LEU A 581 -8.66 -13.70 14.85
C LEU A 581 -9.38 -14.59 13.83
N TYR A 582 -10.47 -14.12 13.22
CA TYR A 582 -11.15 -14.86 12.16
C TYR A 582 -10.30 -14.98 10.88
N ASN A 583 -9.55 -13.94 10.52
CA ASN A 583 -8.56 -14.01 9.43
C ASN A 583 -7.46 -15.01 9.74
N SER A 584 -7.02 -15.07 11.01
CA SER A 584 -6.05 -16.07 11.47
C SER A 584 -6.63 -17.47 11.34
N LEU A 585 -7.87 -17.67 11.78
CA LEU A 585 -8.58 -18.95 11.66
C LEU A 585 -8.70 -19.39 10.19
N ALA A 586 -9.07 -18.46 9.30
CA ALA A 586 -9.14 -18.71 7.86
C ALA A 586 -7.79 -19.14 7.29
N ALA A 587 -6.71 -18.42 7.65
CA ALA A 587 -5.36 -18.76 7.23
C ALA A 587 -4.82 -20.07 7.82
N SER A 588 -5.46 -20.64 8.85
CA SER A 588 -5.10 -21.96 9.41
C SER A 588 -5.68 -23.14 8.60
N VAL A 589 -6.66 -22.87 7.72
CA VAL A 589 -7.26 -23.88 6.86
C VAL A 589 -6.26 -24.30 5.78
N TYR A 590 -6.14 -25.61 5.55
CA TYR A 590 -5.25 -26.23 4.57
C TYR A 590 -6.03 -27.26 3.75
N SER A 591 -5.54 -27.64 2.56
CA SER A 591 -6.12 -28.76 1.80
C SER A 591 -5.52 -30.07 2.32
N SER A 592 -6.35 -31.02 2.74
CA SER A 592 -5.89 -32.33 3.17
C SER A 592 -5.88 -33.32 2.00
N GLU A 593 -4.80 -34.09 1.86
CA GLU A 593 -4.69 -35.18 0.88
C GLU A 593 -5.72 -36.30 1.09
N TYR A 594 -6.28 -36.41 2.31
CA TYR A 594 -7.27 -37.43 2.68
C TYR A 594 -8.72 -37.00 2.47
N LEU A 595 -8.97 -35.77 2.00
CA LEU A 595 -10.33 -35.37 1.65
C LEU A 595 -10.76 -36.07 0.35
N PRO A 596 -11.91 -36.76 0.33
CA PRO A 596 -12.51 -37.13 -0.94
C PRO A 596 -12.74 -35.86 -1.77
N TYR A 597 -12.56 -35.96 -3.09
CA TYR A 597 -12.50 -34.84 -4.03
C TYR A 597 -13.68 -33.85 -3.94
N ARG A 598 -14.79 -34.24 -3.30
CA ARG A 598 -15.87 -33.35 -2.84
C ARG A 598 -16.53 -33.90 -1.57
N VAL A 599 -16.78 -33.01 -0.61
CA VAL A 599 -17.70 -33.27 0.51
C VAL A 599 -19.02 -32.56 0.19
N ASP A 600 -20.06 -33.32 -0.15
CA ASP A 600 -21.37 -32.74 -0.51
C ASP A 600 -22.14 -32.18 0.69
N LEU A 601 -21.94 -32.76 1.88
CA LEU A 601 -22.64 -32.40 3.12
C LEU A 601 -21.68 -32.11 4.26
N PRO A 602 -21.84 -31.00 5.01
CA PRO A 602 -20.99 -30.64 6.15
C PRO A 602 -20.96 -31.69 7.27
N GLU A 603 -21.98 -32.55 7.34
CA GLU A 603 -22.07 -33.67 8.28
C GLU A 603 -21.11 -34.82 7.97
N ASN A 604 -20.43 -34.81 6.83
CA ASN A 604 -19.39 -35.80 6.53
C ASN A 604 -17.98 -35.31 6.90
N LEU A 605 -17.86 -34.07 7.41
CA LEU A 605 -16.61 -33.49 7.86
C LEU A 605 -16.23 -33.96 9.26
N ASN A 606 -14.91 -34.00 9.53
CA ASN A 606 -14.36 -34.18 10.86
C ASN A 606 -14.89 -33.12 11.83
N GLN A 607 -14.99 -33.49 13.11
CA GLN A 607 -15.54 -32.65 14.16
C GLN A 607 -14.88 -31.27 14.23
N ASP A 608 -13.56 -31.19 14.04
CA ASP A 608 -12.80 -29.94 14.09
C ASP A 608 -13.25 -28.95 12.99
N PHE A 609 -13.43 -29.43 11.76
CA PHE A 609 -13.89 -28.59 10.66
C PHE A 609 -15.36 -28.15 10.83
N ARG A 610 -16.21 -28.97 11.46
CA ARG A 610 -17.58 -28.56 11.82
C ARG A 610 -17.59 -27.41 12.82
N ILE A 611 -16.66 -27.41 13.78
CA ILE A 611 -16.50 -26.30 14.73
C ILE A 611 -16.11 -25.03 13.98
N LEU A 612 -15.12 -25.10 13.08
CA LEU A 612 -14.71 -23.94 12.27
C LEU A 612 -15.87 -23.33 11.46
N ILE A 613 -16.66 -24.19 10.81
CA ILE A 613 -17.84 -23.77 10.05
C ILE A 613 -18.85 -23.06 10.94
N LYS A 614 -19.14 -23.64 12.11
CA LYS A 614 -20.06 -23.06 13.07
C LYS A 614 -19.57 -21.69 13.53
N GLU A 615 -18.28 -21.53 13.78
CA GLU A 615 -17.70 -20.25 14.22
C GLU A 615 -17.77 -19.18 13.12
N PHE A 616 -17.43 -19.49 11.86
CA PHE A 616 -17.53 -18.52 10.77
C PHE A 616 -18.99 -18.12 10.48
N THR A 617 -19.90 -19.09 10.43
CA THR A 617 -21.33 -18.81 10.22
C THR A 617 -21.93 -18.02 11.38
N HIS A 618 -21.55 -18.34 12.62
CA HIS A 618 -21.92 -17.56 13.79
C HIS A 618 -21.41 -16.12 13.70
N ALA A 619 -20.15 -15.92 13.35
CA ALA A 619 -19.55 -14.59 13.20
C ALA A 619 -20.26 -13.75 12.13
N LEU A 620 -20.58 -14.34 10.98
CA LEU A 620 -21.28 -13.69 9.88
C LEU A 620 -22.72 -13.29 10.25
N ASN A 621 -23.45 -14.19 10.93
CA ASN A 621 -24.80 -13.93 11.42
C ASN A 621 -24.81 -12.87 12.53
N MET A 622 -23.87 -12.95 13.47
CA MET A 622 -23.72 -11.96 14.54
C MET A 622 -23.37 -10.58 13.99
N ASP A 623 -22.48 -10.51 13.00
CA ASP A 623 -22.14 -9.24 12.37
C ASP A 623 -23.33 -8.68 11.60
N THR A 624 -24.25 -9.52 11.09
CA THR A 624 -25.50 -9.06 10.47
C THR A 624 -26.43 -8.40 11.50
N VAL A 625 -26.60 -9.04 12.67
CA VAL A 625 -27.49 -8.59 13.76
C VAL A 625 -26.92 -7.39 14.52
N ASN A 626 -25.62 -7.43 14.86
CA ASN A 626 -24.90 -6.38 15.55
C ASN A 626 -23.64 -6.00 14.73
N PRO A 627 -23.78 -5.03 13.80
CA PRO A 627 -22.73 -4.68 12.86
C PRO A 627 -21.46 -4.15 13.53
N SER A 628 -20.34 -4.80 13.24
CA SER A 628 -19.01 -4.20 13.43
C SER A 628 -18.80 -3.03 12.46
N TRP A 629 -17.85 -2.15 12.79
CA TRP A 629 -17.50 -1.05 11.88
C TRP A 629 -17.12 -1.59 10.50
N GLY A 630 -17.73 -1.06 9.44
CA GLY A 630 -17.46 -1.49 8.07
C GLY A 630 -17.71 -2.97 7.78
N ARG A 631 -18.43 -3.70 8.66
CA ARG A 631 -18.59 -5.16 8.61
C ARG A 631 -17.27 -5.94 8.63
N VAL A 632 -16.23 -5.42 9.31
CA VAL A 632 -14.89 -6.04 9.31
C VAL A 632 -14.90 -7.50 9.80
N VAL A 633 -15.74 -7.81 10.79
CA VAL A 633 -15.88 -9.20 11.30
C VAL A 633 -16.61 -10.08 10.28
N GLY A 634 -17.68 -9.59 9.67
CA GLY A 634 -18.40 -10.31 8.63
C GLY A 634 -17.54 -10.56 7.38
N ILE A 635 -16.73 -9.57 6.98
CA ILE A 635 -15.77 -9.69 5.87
C ILE A 635 -14.76 -10.82 6.17
N ALA A 636 -14.17 -10.81 7.37
CA ALA A 636 -13.25 -11.86 7.81
C ALA A 636 -13.90 -13.25 7.79
N ALA A 637 -15.14 -13.35 8.25
CA ALA A 637 -15.90 -14.59 8.27
C ALA A 637 -16.24 -15.09 6.85
N LEU A 638 -16.69 -14.20 5.96
CA LEU A 638 -17.02 -14.55 4.57
C LEU A 638 -15.78 -15.07 3.82
N SER A 639 -14.64 -14.42 4.00
CA SER A 639 -13.39 -14.89 3.41
C SER A 639 -12.90 -16.21 4.02
N GLY A 640 -13.19 -16.47 5.31
CA GLY A 640 -12.95 -17.77 5.93
C GLY A 640 -13.81 -18.89 5.35
N ILE A 641 -15.09 -18.62 5.07
CA ILE A 641 -15.99 -19.57 4.36
C ILE A 641 -15.46 -19.84 2.96
N TYR A 642 -15.02 -18.80 2.24
CA TYR A 642 -14.41 -18.96 0.92
C TYR A 642 -13.10 -19.78 0.97
N GLN A 643 -12.28 -19.62 2.02
CA GLN A 643 -11.07 -20.42 2.18
C GLN A 643 -11.40 -21.90 2.43
N LEU A 644 -12.45 -22.21 3.20
CA LEU A 644 -12.94 -23.58 3.38
C LEU A 644 -13.44 -24.19 2.06
N GLN A 645 -14.16 -23.39 1.26
CA GLN A 645 -14.57 -23.73 -0.10
C GLN A 645 -13.36 -24.06 -0.98
N LYS A 646 -12.36 -23.17 -1.05
CA LYS A 646 -11.13 -23.34 -1.85
C LYS A 646 -10.32 -24.58 -1.46
N CYS A 647 -10.34 -24.98 -0.19
CA CYS A 647 -9.65 -26.18 0.29
C CYS A 647 -10.44 -27.49 0.08
N GLY A 648 -11.67 -27.43 -0.44
CA GLY A 648 -12.48 -28.62 -0.78
C GLY A 648 -13.43 -29.11 0.32
N TYR A 649 -13.59 -28.36 1.42
CA TYR A 649 -14.45 -28.76 2.55
C TYR A 649 -15.95 -28.50 2.31
N PHE A 650 -16.30 -27.67 1.33
CA PHE A 650 -17.67 -27.34 0.96
C PHE A 650 -17.89 -27.47 -0.55
N PRO A 651 -19.14 -27.72 -0.99
CA PRO A 651 -19.48 -27.51 -2.39
C PRO A 651 -19.25 -26.04 -2.78
N LEU A 652 -18.63 -25.88 -3.94
CA LEU A 652 -18.22 -24.59 -4.48
C LEU A 652 -19.41 -23.87 -5.13
N ASP A 653 -20.42 -23.49 -4.35
CA ASP A 653 -21.50 -22.63 -4.83
C ASP A 653 -21.10 -21.15 -4.76
N SER A 654 -21.25 -20.42 -5.87
CA SER A 654 -21.04 -18.97 -5.92
C SER A 654 -22.26 -18.20 -5.38
N GLY A 655 -23.40 -18.87 -5.16
CA GLY A 655 -24.63 -18.27 -4.65
C GLY A 655 -24.46 -17.47 -3.37
N ILE A 656 -23.66 -17.97 -2.41
CA ILE A 656 -23.37 -17.25 -1.16
C ILE A 656 -22.65 -15.93 -1.45
N LEU A 657 -21.58 -15.96 -2.27
CA LEU A 657 -20.82 -14.76 -2.60
C LEU A 657 -21.69 -13.73 -3.35
N TRP A 658 -22.51 -14.20 -4.30
CA TRP A 658 -23.44 -13.34 -5.05
C TRP A 658 -24.53 -12.72 -4.16
N SER A 659 -24.95 -13.40 -3.08
CA SER A 659 -25.90 -12.83 -2.12
C SER A 659 -25.33 -11.60 -1.40
N PHE A 660 -24.02 -11.61 -1.12
CA PHE A 660 -23.29 -10.51 -0.48
C PHE A 660 -22.78 -9.45 -1.48
N ALA A 661 -22.71 -9.77 -2.77
CA ALA A 661 -22.44 -8.80 -3.84
C ALA A 661 -23.68 -7.94 -4.20
N HIS A 662 -24.86 -8.34 -3.74
CA HIS A 662 -26.14 -7.69 -4.05
C HIS A 662 -26.17 -6.22 -3.56
N PRO A 663 -26.83 -5.29 -4.29
CA PRO A 663 -26.91 -3.87 -3.93
C PRO A 663 -27.43 -3.57 -2.51
N ASN A 664 -28.22 -4.46 -1.93
CA ASN A 664 -28.75 -4.31 -0.56
C ASN A 664 -27.71 -4.58 0.54
N SER A 665 -26.54 -5.14 0.21
CA SER A 665 -25.45 -5.31 1.16
C SER A 665 -24.62 -4.04 1.29
N SER A 666 -23.95 -3.86 2.44
CA SER A 666 -23.05 -2.71 2.64
C SER A 666 -21.92 -2.71 1.61
N VAL A 667 -21.51 -1.53 1.12
CA VAL A 667 -20.45 -1.35 0.11
C VAL A 667 -19.19 -2.15 0.44
N GLN A 668 -18.72 -2.13 1.69
CA GLN A 668 -17.50 -2.87 2.10
C GLN A 668 -17.65 -4.39 1.95
N MET A 669 -18.82 -4.94 2.31
CA MET A 669 -19.13 -6.37 2.12
C MET A 669 -19.23 -6.72 0.64
N ARG A 670 -19.84 -5.86 -0.18
CA ARG A 670 -19.95 -6.05 -1.63
C ARG A 670 -18.57 -6.10 -2.31
N ARG A 671 -17.67 -5.19 -1.92
CA ARG A 671 -16.28 -5.16 -2.40
C ARG A 671 -15.54 -6.44 -2.03
N CYS A 672 -15.72 -6.92 -0.79
CA CYS A 672 -15.16 -8.20 -0.37
C CYS A 672 -15.68 -9.34 -1.26
N ALA A 673 -17.00 -9.48 -1.37
CA ALA A 673 -17.63 -10.53 -2.16
C ALA A 673 -17.14 -10.53 -3.62
N ILE A 674 -17.09 -9.38 -4.29
CA ILE A 674 -16.60 -9.25 -5.67
C ILE A 674 -15.13 -9.67 -5.78
N THR A 675 -14.30 -9.26 -4.81
CA THR A 675 -12.88 -9.64 -4.81
C THR A 675 -12.69 -11.15 -4.61
N LEU A 676 -13.51 -11.78 -3.77
CA LEU A 676 -13.51 -13.25 -3.60
C LEU A 676 -14.03 -13.97 -4.86
N ILE A 677 -15.02 -13.42 -5.55
CA ILE A 677 -15.51 -13.97 -6.84
C ILE A 677 -14.40 -13.89 -7.89
N VAL A 678 -13.66 -12.78 -7.97
CA VAL A 678 -12.50 -12.68 -8.88
C VAL A 678 -11.42 -13.70 -8.50
N ASP A 679 -11.05 -13.84 -7.22
CA ASP A 679 -10.10 -14.88 -6.78
C ASP A 679 -10.56 -16.28 -7.19
N ARG A 680 -11.85 -16.56 -7.07
CA ARG A 680 -12.45 -17.85 -7.45
C ARG A 680 -12.31 -18.10 -8.95
N ILE A 681 -12.53 -17.10 -9.79
CA ILE A 681 -12.39 -17.24 -11.24
C ILE A 681 -10.93 -17.56 -11.61
N VAL A 682 -9.95 -16.92 -10.96
CA VAL A 682 -8.52 -17.07 -11.31
C VAL A 682 -7.90 -18.32 -10.69
N ASN A 683 -8.09 -18.51 -9.38
CA ASN A 683 -7.27 -19.41 -8.57
C ASN A 683 -7.96 -20.74 -8.21
N ASP A 684 -9.24 -20.92 -8.55
CA ASP A 684 -9.98 -22.14 -8.20
C ASP A 684 -10.06 -23.15 -9.37
N LEU A 685 -9.27 -24.21 -9.24
CA LEU A 685 -9.22 -25.32 -10.19
C LEU A 685 -10.56 -26.06 -10.29
N ASN A 686 -11.32 -26.13 -9.19
CA ASN A 686 -12.55 -26.92 -9.09
C ASN A 686 -13.80 -26.17 -9.59
N ALA A 687 -13.67 -24.87 -9.90
CA ALA A 687 -14.78 -24.02 -10.34
C ALA A 687 -15.08 -24.08 -11.86
N SER A 688 -14.45 -24.97 -12.64
CA SER A 688 -14.45 -24.97 -14.12
C SER A 688 -15.81 -24.75 -14.78
N GLU A 689 -16.88 -25.37 -14.25
CA GLU A 689 -18.25 -25.25 -14.78
C GLU A 689 -18.91 -23.89 -14.49
N THR A 690 -18.49 -23.19 -13.43
CA THR A 690 -19.11 -21.94 -12.96
C THR A 690 -18.33 -20.67 -13.33
N ARG A 691 -17.05 -20.79 -13.68
CA ARG A 691 -16.17 -19.64 -13.98
C ARG A 691 -16.74 -18.72 -15.06
N MET A 692 -17.23 -19.30 -16.17
CA MET A 692 -17.79 -18.52 -17.29
C MET A 692 -19.06 -17.77 -16.88
N LYS A 693 -19.93 -18.42 -16.11
CA LYS A 693 -21.17 -17.81 -15.60
C LYS A 693 -20.87 -16.67 -14.63
N ASP A 694 -19.93 -16.88 -13.70
CA ASP A 694 -19.53 -15.86 -12.73
C ASP A 694 -18.85 -14.67 -13.43
N LEU A 695 -17.99 -14.92 -14.42
CA LEU A 695 -17.34 -13.87 -15.22
C LEU A 695 -18.36 -13.07 -16.04
N GLY A 696 -19.28 -13.73 -16.75
CA GLY A 696 -20.34 -13.06 -17.52
C GLY A 696 -21.20 -12.16 -16.62
N ARG A 697 -21.61 -12.67 -15.46
CA ARG A 697 -22.40 -11.90 -14.48
C ARG A 697 -21.64 -10.70 -13.91
N LEU A 698 -20.32 -10.80 -13.71
CA LEU A 698 -19.49 -9.67 -13.31
C LEU A 698 -19.41 -8.59 -14.39
N LEU A 699 -19.31 -8.99 -15.67
CA LEU A 699 -19.27 -8.04 -16.79
C LEU A 699 -20.62 -7.35 -16.99
N ASP A 700 -21.74 -8.06 -16.82
CA ASP A 700 -23.08 -7.49 -16.89
C ASP A 700 -23.36 -6.52 -15.73
N MET A 701 -22.87 -6.84 -14.52
CA MET A 701 -23.02 -5.98 -13.34
C MET A 701 -22.50 -4.56 -13.56
N VAL A 702 -21.46 -4.35 -14.38
CA VAL A 702 -20.86 -3.02 -14.63
C VAL A 702 -21.82 -2.06 -15.32
N GLU A 703 -22.74 -2.59 -16.13
CA GLU A 703 -23.74 -1.81 -16.87
C GLU A 703 -24.91 -1.39 -15.98
N ASP A 704 -25.35 -2.26 -15.07
CA ASP A 704 -26.50 -2.05 -14.18
C ASP A 704 -26.14 -1.41 -12.82
N GLU A 705 -24.88 -1.50 -12.41
CA GLU A 705 -24.43 -1.00 -11.11
C GLU A 705 -24.50 0.53 -11.03
N HIS A 706 -25.01 1.05 -9.92
CA HIS A 706 -25.12 2.48 -9.67
C HIS A 706 -23.95 3.03 -8.84
N ASP A 707 -23.36 2.21 -7.96
CA ASP A 707 -22.25 2.63 -7.09
C ASP A 707 -20.92 2.74 -7.88
N PRO A 708 -20.33 3.95 -8.01
CA PRO A 708 -19.10 4.14 -8.76
C PRO A 708 -17.91 3.39 -8.17
N SER A 709 -17.87 3.17 -6.85
CA SER A 709 -16.79 2.48 -6.17
C SER A 709 -16.71 1.00 -6.55
N ILE A 710 -17.87 0.37 -6.80
CA ILE A 710 -17.98 -1.02 -7.24
C ILE A 710 -17.64 -1.14 -8.72
N ARG A 711 -18.17 -0.23 -9.55
CA ARG A 711 -17.93 -0.24 -11.01
C ARG A 711 -16.46 -0.09 -11.36
N ILE A 712 -15.71 0.74 -10.63
CA ILE A 712 -14.27 0.93 -10.84
C ILE A 712 -13.46 -0.25 -10.28
N LEU A 713 -13.94 -0.92 -9.23
CA LEU A 713 -13.26 -2.04 -8.61
C LEU A 713 -13.15 -3.25 -9.55
N ILE A 714 -14.22 -3.58 -10.29
CA ILE A 714 -14.28 -4.75 -11.18
C ILE A 714 -13.14 -4.77 -12.22
N PRO A 715 -12.99 -3.75 -13.10
CA PRO A 715 -11.91 -3.73 -14.08
C PRO A 715 -10.52 -3.64 -13.42
N LYS A 716 -10.39 -2.93 -12.29
CA LYS A 716 -9.12 -2.86 -11.55
C LYS A 716 -8.65 -4.24 -11.08
N LEU A 717 -9.55 -5.04 -10.49
CA LEU A 717 -9.25 -6.39 -10.03
C LEU A 717 -8.97 -7.33 -11.20
N LEU A 718 -9.82 -7.33 -12.24
CA LEU A 718 -9.64 -8.19 -13.42
C LEU A 718 -8.34 -7.89 -14.18
N ALA A 719 -7.91 -6.61 -14.22
CA ALA A 719 -6.64 -6.24 -14.84
C ALA A 719 -5.45 -6.71 -14.00
N GLN A 720 -5.54 -6.63 -12.66
CA GLN A 720 -4.45 -7.05 -11.77
C GLN A 720 -4.33 -8.57 -11.66
N THR A 721 -5.46 -9.27 -11.55
CA THR A 721 -5.58 -10.73 -11.48
C THR A 721 -6.47 -11.21 -12.64
N PRO A 722 -5.93 -11.33 -13.86
CA PRO A 722 -6.71 -11.79 -15.00
C PRO A 722 -7.05 -13.28 -14.89
N PRO A 723 -8.26 -13.70 -15.33
CA PRO A 723 -8.71 -15.11 -15.30
C PRO A 723 -7.82 -16.05 -16.10
N PHE A 724 -7.17 -15.53 -17.14
CA PHE A 724 -6.14 -16.20 -17.91
C PHE A 724 -5.18 -15.13 -18.41
N ALA A 725 -3.91 -15.47 -18.56
CA ALA A 725 -2.94 -14.52 -19.09
C ALA A 725 -1.93 -15.22 -19.97
N THR A 726 -1.45 -14.46 -20.95
CA THR A 726 -0.42 -14.83 -21.93
C THR A 726 0.87 -15.33 -21.29
N TYR A 727 1.24 -14.82 -20.12
CA TYR A 727 2.49 -15.16 -19.43
C TYR A 727 2.36 -16.30 -18.40
N ASN A 728 1.15 -16.74 -18.05
CA ASN A 728 0.92 -17.55 -16.84
C ASN A 728 0.93 -19.06 -17.05
N ASN A 729 1.35 -19.56 -18.22
CA ASN A 729 1.23 -20.98 -18.61
C ASN A 729 -0.18 -21.56 -18.37
N THR A 730 -1.20 -20.71 -18.26
CA THR A 730 -2.60 -21.11 -18.34
C THR A 730 -2.93 -21.35 -19.81
N ILE A 731 -3.82 -22.30 -20.10
CA ILE A 731 -4.33 -22.53 -21.47
C ILE A 731 -4.79 -21.17 -22.02
N PHE A 732 -4.07 -20.59 -22.98
CA PHE A 732 -4.35 -19.25 -23.52
C PHE A 732 -5.29 -19.29 -24.73
N GLY A 733 -5.21 -20.38 -25.50
CA GLY A 733 -5.97 -20.58 -26.73
C GLY A 733 -7.49 -20.76 -26.51
N SER A 734 -8.17 -21.13 -27.59
CA SER A 734 -9.63 -21.38 -27.62
C SER A 734 -10.13 -22.39 -26.59
N ASP A 735 -9.24 -23.22 -26.06
CA ASP A 735 -9.55 -24.26 -25.09
C ASP A 735 -9.78 -23.71 -23.67
N ASN A 736 -9.53 -22.41 -23.43
CA ASN A 736 -9.81 -21.80 -22.14
C ASN A 736 -11.31 -21.47 -22.00
N PRO A 737 -12.01 -21.96 -20.96
CA PRO A 737 -13.44 -21.70 -20.76
C PRO A 737 -13.79 -20.22 -20.55
N CYS A 738 -12.82 -19.39 -20.13
CA CYS A 738 -13.00 -17.94 -19.97
C CYS A 738 -12.71 -17.15 -21.26
N ASN A 739 -12.16 -17.79 -22.30
CA ASN A 739 -11.88 -17.17 -23.59
C ASN A 739 -12.94 -17.59 -24.62
N SER A 740 -14.20 -17.25 -24.34
CA SER A 740 -15.31 -17.50 -25.28
C SER A 740 -15.52 -16.31 -26.23
N THR A 741 -16.17 -16.57 -27.36
CA THR A 741 -16.58 -15.51 -28.31
C THR A 741 -17.49 -14.47 -27.65
N GLU A 742 -18.41 -14.91 -26.81
CA GLU A 742 -19.35 -14.05 -26.06
C GLU A 742 -18.60 -13.14 -25.09
N THR A 743 -17.69 -13.69 -24.29
CA THR A 743 -16.89 -12.93 -23.32
C THR A 743 -16.01 -11.91 -24.02
N ALA A 744 -15.34 -12.28 -25.12
CA ALA A 744 -14.51 -11.37 -25.90
C ALA A 744 -15.32 -10.20 -26.50
N GLN A 745 -16.51 -10.49 -27.06
CA GLN A 745 -17.41 -9.45 -27.59
C GLN A 745 -17.92 -8.51 -26.49
N LYS A 746 -18.29 -9.04 -25.32
CA LYS A 746 -18.74 -8.23 -24.18
C LYS A 746 -17.63 -7.36 -23.60
N LEU A 747 -16.40 -7.89 -23.48
CA LEU A 747 -15.24 -7.08 -23.06
C LEU A 747 -14.99 -5.92 -24.03
N TRP A 748 -15.05 -6.19 -25.34
CA TRP A 748 -14.89 -5.15 -26.35
C TRP A 748 -16.01 -4.11 -26.32
N SER A 749 -17.26 -4.53 -26.08
CA SER A 749 -18.37 -3.59 -25.91
C SER A 749 -18.16 -2.69 -24.71
N LEU A 750 -17.69 -3.22 -23.57
CA LEU A 750 -17.37 -2.40 -22.38
C LEU A 750 -16.23 -1.40 -22.62
N CYS A 751 -15.23 -1.76 -23.43
CA CYS A 751 -14.14 -0.85 -23.81
C CYS A 751 -14.63 0.32 -24.67
N THR A 752 -15.59 0.07 -25.56
CA THR A 752 -16.00 1.02 -26.62
C THR A 752 -17.32 1.76 -26.33
N ASN A 753 -18.09 1.33 -25.32
CA ASN A 753 -19.41 1.89 -25.03
C ASN A 753 -19.33 3.37 -24.57
N PRO A 754 -19.88 4.33 -25.33
CA PRO A 754 -19.82 5.75 -24.98
C PRO A 754 -20.65 6.15 -23.76
N ARG A 755 -21.56 5.28 -23.28
CA ARG A 755 -22.40 5.54 -22.09
C ARG A 755 -21.66 5.28 -20.77
N ILE A 756 -20.56 4.55 -20.82
CA ILE A 756 -19.74 4.23 -19.65
C ILE A 756 -18.69 5.33 -19.46
N ASP A 757 -18.44 5.69 -18.20
CA ASP A 757 -17.40 6.65 -17.83
C ASP A 757 -16.03 6.25 -18.41
N ALA A 758 -15.26 7.23 -18.89
CA ALA A 758 -13.97 6.98 -19.53
C ALA A 758 -12.98 6.23 -18.62
N ASN A 759 -13.00 6.48 -17.31
CA ASN A 759 -12.17 5.80 -16.33
C ASN A 759 -12.46 4.29 -16.29
N ILE A 760 -13.75 3.92 -16.29
CA ILE A 760 -14.17 2.50 -16.30
C ILE A 760 -13.80 1.84 -17.63
N ARG A 761 -14.04 2.53 -18.76
CA ARG A 761 -13.67 2.00 -20.09
C ARG A 761 -12.18 1.74 -20.21
N ASN A 762 -11.34 2.69 -19.78
CA ASN A 762 -9.89 2.53 -19.79
C ASN A 762 -9.44 1.42 -18.84
N GLY A 763 -10.14 1.22 -17.72
CA GLY A 763 -9.96 0.04 -16.87
C GLY A 763 -10.23 -1.27 -17.62
N PHE A 764 -11.27 -1.34 -18.45
CA PHE A 764 -11.50 -2.53 -19.30
C PHE A 764 -10.50 -2.67 -20.43
N VAL A 765 -9.90 -1.58 -20.92
CA VAL A 765 -8.76 -1.65 -21.83
C VAL A 765 -7.53 -2.23 -21.12
N ASP A 766 -7.31 -1.91 -19.83
CA ASP A 766 -6.26 -2.55 -19.02
C ASP A 766 -6.52 -4.07 -18.86
N VAL A 767 -7.79 -4.46 -18.67
CA VAL A 767 -8.21 -5.88 -18.64
C VAL A 767 -7.91 -6.54 -19.98
N TYR A 768 -8.34 -5.92 -21.09
CA TYR A 768 -8.11 -6.43 -22.44
C TYR A 768 -6.61 -6.62 -22.72
N TYR A 769 -5.79 -5.64 -22.35
CA TYR A 769 -4.34 -5.74 -22.48
C TYR A 769 -3.74 -6.85 -21.61
N SER A 770 -4.25 -7.04 -20.39
CA SER A 770 -3.80 -8.13 -19.51
C SER A 770 -4.12 -9.52 -20.07
N LEU A 771 -5.28 -9.65 -20.73
CA LEU A 771 -5.73 -10.89 -21.35
C LEU A 771 -5.01 -11.14 -22.68
N TYR A 772 -4.99 -10.18 -23.59
CA TYR A 772 -4.64 -10.38 -25.01
C TYR A 772 -3.42 -9.57 -25.49
N ALA A 773 -2.79 -8.79 -24.62
CA ALA A 773 -1.73 -7.83 -24.97
C ALA A 773 -2.16 -6.91 -26.14
N LEU A 774 -1.38 -6.86 -27.22
CA LEU A 774 -1.71 -6.10 -28.43
C LEU A 774 -2.43 -6.94 -29.51
N GLY A 775 -2.75 -8.20 -29.19
CA GLY A 775 -3.39 -9.14 -30.11
C GLY A 775 -4.91 -9.10 -30.12
N ALA A 776 -5.50 -9.76 -31.11
CA ALA A 776 -6.92 -10.09 -31.14
C ALA A 776 -7.20 -11.37 -30.31
N PRO A 777 -8.41 -11.56 -29.76
CA PRO A 777 -8.73 -12.75 -28.97
C PRO A 777 -8.66 -14.02 -29.84
N PRO A 778 -7.99 -15.10 -29.38
CA PRO A 778 -7.92 -16.37 -30.11
C PRO A 778 -9.31 -16.92 -30.51
N ALA A 779 -10.29 -16.79 -29.62
CA ALA A 779 -11.67 -17.21 -29.86
C ALA A 779 -12.35 -16.53 -31.05
N LEU A 780 -11.86 -15.36 -31.49
CA LEU A 780 -12.35 -14.61 -32.64
C LEU A 780 -11.41 -14.73 -33.86
N GLY A 781 -10.58 -15.77 -33.91
CA GLY A 781 -9.60 -15.99 -34.98
C GLY A 781 -8.32 -15.16 -34.82
N GLY A 782 -8.04 -14.68 -33.60
CA GLY A 782 -6.74 -14.12 -33.23
C GLY A 782 -5.65 -15.19 -33.14
N PRO A 783 -4.38 -14.78 -33.03
CA PRO A 783 -3.27 -15.72 -32.89
C PRO A 783 -3.34 -16.47 -31.55
N ASP A 784 -3.07 -17.79 -31.59
CA ASP A 784 -2.94 -18.64 -30.39
C ASP A 784 -1.66 -18.36 -29.58
N GLU A 785 -0.81 -17.48 -30.09
CA GLU A 785 0.36 -16.93 -29.42
C GLU A 785 0.23 -15.42 -29.26
N SER A 786 0.80 -14.90 -28.18
CA SER A 786 0.64 -13.52 -27.80
C SER A 786 1.60 -12.60 -28.56
N ILE A 787 1.10 -11.50 -29.12
CA ILE A 787 1.90 -10.55 -29.92
C ILE A 787 2.25 -9.30 -29.08
N GLY A 788 3.54 -8.96 -28.97
CA GLY A 788 4.02 -7.67 -28.45
C GLY A 788 4.78 -7.73 -27.11
N ILE A 789 4.95 -6.56 -26.47
CA ILE A 789 5.53 -6.45 -25.12
C ILE A 789 4.48 -6.96 -24.13
N HIS A 790 4.84 -7.98 -23.34
CA HIS A 790 3.94 -8.57 -22.36
C HIS A 790 4.08 -7.93 -20.99
N ARG A 791 2.99 -8.01 -20.22
CA ARG A 791 3.06 -7.79 -18.78
C ARG A 791 3.98 -8.86 -18.18
N SER A 792 5.04 -8.43 -17.49
CA SER A 792 5.95 -9.36 -16.81
C SER A 792 5.24 -9.99 -15.61
N TYR A 793 5.30 -11.32 -15.48
CA TYR A 793 4.65 -12.00 -14.36
C TYR A 793 5.34 -11.67 -13.05
N VAL A 794 4.52 -11.19 -12.12
CA VAL A 794 4.82 -11.15 -10.72
C VAL A 794 3.72 -11.95 -10.05
N THR A 795 4.09 -12.90 -9.18
CA THR A 795 3.14 -13.61 -8.31
C THR A 795 2.28 -12.60 -7.55
N VAL A 796 1.03 -12.45 -7.96
CA VAL A 796 0.04 -11.66 -7.24
C VAL A 796 -0.43 -12.54 -6.08
N PRO A 797 -0.34 -12.11 -4.81
CA PRO A 797 -0.85 -12.92 -3.71
C PRO A 797 -2.37 -13.09 -3.86
N ASN A 798 -2.91 -14.21 -3.37
CA ASN A 798 -4.35 -14.53 -3.43
C ASN A 798 -5.20 -13.30 -3.06
N ALA A 799 -6.29 -13.02 -3.79
CA ALA A 799 -7.07 -11.80 -3.60
C ALA A 799 -7.65 -11.67 -2.17
N SER A 800 -7.73 -12.80 -1.47
CA SER A 800 -8.04 -12.86 -0.05
C SER A 800 -7.02 -12.04 0.78
N SER A 801 -5.71 -12.15 0.55
CA SER A 801 -4.66 -11.35 1.21
C SER A 801 -4.79 -9.84 1.00
N VAL A 802 -5.37 -9.41 -0.13
CA VAL A 802 -5.57 -8.00 -0.51
C VAL A 802 -6.72 -7.36 0.27
N LEU A 803 -7.71 -8.15 0.68
CA LEU A 803 -8.85 -7.73 1.51
C LEU A 803 -8.59 -7.83 3.02
N PHE A 804 -7.71 -8.75 3.45
CA PHE A 804 -7.57 -9.16 4.85
C PHE A 804 -6.86 -8.16 5.77
N THR A 805 -6.43 -7.03 5.23
CA THR A 805 -5.62 -6.09 5.96
C THR A 805 -6.17 -4.70 5.68
N SER A 806 -6.55 -3.97 6.73
CA SER A 806 -6.76 -2.53 6.62
C SER A 806 -5.59 -1.97 5.81
N GLN A 807 -5.89 -1.16 4.81
CA GLN A 807 -4.96 -0.69 3.77
C GLN A 807 -3.69 -0.06 4.36
N PHE A 808 -3.65 0.20 5.65
CA PHE A 808 -2.55 0.80 6.36
C PHE A 808 -1.77 -0.10 7.32
N HIS A 809 -2.36 -0.96 8.16
CA HIS A 809 -1.62 -1.53 9.30
C HIS A 809 -0.86 -2.83 9.01
N ASN A 810 -1.31 -3.66 8.05
CA ASN A 810 -0.64 -4.94 7.72
C ASN A 810 -0.57 -5.27 6.22
N SER A 811 -1.15 -4.46 5.33
CA SER A 811 -1.36 -4.80 3.91
C SER A 811 -0.15 -4.72 2.97
N GLY A 812 1.05 -4.51 3.51
CA GLY A 812 2.22 -4.17 2.68
C GLY A 812 3.29 -5.25 2.55
N TYR A 813 3.38 -6.21 3.48
CA TYR A 813 4.61 -7.01 3.59
C TYR A 813 4.49 -8.48 3.13
N GLU A 814 3.30 -9.07 2.98
CA GLU A 814 3.17 -10.22 2.06
C GLU A 814 3.44 -9.78 0.60
N ALA A 815 3.25 -8.49 0.30
CA ALA A 815 3.58 -7.87 -0.98
C ALA A 815 5.04 -7.37 -1.10
N ALA A 816 5.88 -7.51 -0.05
CA ALA A 816 7.28 -7.10 -0.09
C ALA A 816 8.12 -8.19 -0.77
N ARG A 817 8.54 -7.89 -2.00
CA ARG A 817 9.18 -8.74 -3.04
C ARG A 817 8.25 -9.55 -3.92
N ARG A 818 7.67 -8.77 -4.81
CA ARG A 818 7.18 -9.07 -6.16
C ARG A 818 8.31 -9.40 -7.16
N SER A 819 9.24 -10.28 -6.80
CA SER A 819 10.20 -10.85 -7.77
C SER A 819 9.75 -12.26 -8.15
N PRO A 820 9.93 -12.72 -9.41
CA PRO A 820 9.72 -14.12 -9.74
C PRO A 820 10.54 -15.00 -8.78
N PRO A 821 10.12 -16.26 -8.50
CA PRO A 821 11.00 -17.20 -7.82
C PRO A 821 12.34 -17.19 -8.58
N ARG A 822 13.38 -16.66 -7.95
CA ARG A 822 14.73 -16.79 -8.47
C ARG A 822 14.96 -18.29 -8.53
N ARG A 823 15.31 -18.82 -9.71
CA ARG A 823 15.84 -20.18 -9.82
C ARG A 823 16.81 -20.39 -8.66
N ASP A 824 16.62 -21.48 -7.92
CA ASP A 824 17.45 -21.77 -6.77
C ASP A 824 18.91 -21.72 -7.20
N PHE A 825 19.74 -21.00 -6.44
CA PHE A 825 21.18 -20.84 -6.67
C PHE A 825 21.96 -22.17 -6.64
N GLY A 826 21.28 -23.31 -6.42
CA GLY A 826 21.84 -24.65 -6.47
C GLY A 826 21.97 -25.26 -7.87
N ASP A 827 21.24 -24.75 -8.87
CA ASP A 827 21.24 -25.36 -10.21
C ASP A 827 22.49 -25.00 -11.05
N GLU A 828 23.26 -23.98 -10.66
CA GLU A 828 24.50 -23.59 -11.35
C GLU A 828 25.76 -24.30 -10.82
N MET A 829 25.67 -25.08 -9.73
CA MET A 829 26.80 -25.89 -9.23
C MET A 829 26.89 -27.30 -9.82
N ASN A 830 25.92 -27.75 -10.62
CA ASN A 830 25.94 -29.07 -11.26
C ASN A 830 26.52 -29.09 -12.69
N LEU A 831 27.16 -28.00 -13.14
CA LEU A 831 27.86 -27.94 -14.44
C LEU A 831 29.38 -27.85 -14.33
N MET A 832 29.95 -28.20 -13.17
CA MET A 832 31.37 -28.54 -13.05
C MET A 832 31.56 -29.84 -12.27
N HIS A 833 31.17 -30.94 -12.91
CA HIS A 833 31.84 -32.24 -12.78
C HIS A 833 31.88 -32.94 -14.13
#